data_AF-A0A3N8Q5F5-F1
#
_entry.id   AF-A0A3N8Q5F5-F1
#
_cell.length_a   1.000
_cell.length_b   1.000
_cell.length_c   1.000
_cell.angle_alpha   90.00
_cell.angle_beta   90.00
_cell.angle_gamma   90.00
#
_symmetry.space_group_name_H-M   'P 1'
#
loop_
_entity.id
_entity.type
_entity.pdbx_description
1 polymer ?
#
loop_
_entity_poly.entity_id
_entity_poly.type
_entity_poly.pdbx_seq_one_letter_code
_entity_poly.pdbx_strand_id
1 'polypeptide(L)'
;MHPRSRFALGAALSALSVLFVSACGGNDVTDTPPPSSSSPPPSTTPTLAANSLQALVYGAPDTSVPAGANIPVTMMGQMRALFDLIRKSSDFTQVVMDLGDGTPVHVLDTNTGDKFLPGKLALGLSYILIDMKSKNDPQYASYLATYQTITTAMMAQSGSNYTYANTSWGEYYYLVALNNLKAHGMLNEVFSDAMLATLLQRLTFCDMFGPDASGKTDTCPAAGTPIDIASLNTAQNYYAVSYGIAGLRQKLGWSSPSFASKTDPSVATMGARDALLYTLTNHIRNDSSGGFSDEASNTHTTYYDQARFDRYSTLLIGEVTERTFEMGNEANLTPELKGYLRKSVDLILPQLNANGQGFNYGRSIGPYGDSAFMEVLTAAANAGVLTDQEKQVAYKFIYQAAQRFDTYWYDPSLPTPSVNMWVKGRGTDAYRGKPRVMGENFSLLHQYLYVNAWWNKLGFGGKAPMADTDYNAWLDALPHYTLTWYNQPGDAAHPYSAALVTVRDGRRVINLNLSQAPDYNSYTPYYPVPFSDKLIYGTTDLGYALLVPQVSYNGKTYIPVTYYKNLNVQQGNGQVIVSFDTAKFRLASKNAAYTTDLDLQVHTVLTFAHGSVTRSDTLSTGSLTGNLSVETDFTSFADFASTQANGDGVSVTYANSAATGYAASGFDTCALSAFDTANGTTNPLSTTPIGQLHSNFACTTKPFALGAGATRTFGWTLKYADPA
;
A
#
# COMPACT_ATOMS: atom_id res chain seq x y z
N MET A 1 14.76 31.06 -46.59
CA MET A 1 14.68 32.40 -47.22
C MET A 1 15.15 33.44 -46.20
N HIS A 2 16.31 34.03 -46.46
CA HIS A 2 16.86 35.26 -45.84
C HIS A 2 16.11 36.51 -46.34
N PRO A 3 16.29 37.75 -45.81
CA PRO A 3 17.45 38.37 -45.10
C PRO A 3 17.07 39.11 -43.78
N ARG A 4 17.94 39.41 -42.78
CA ARG A 4 19.24 40.12 -42.62
C ARG A 4 19.21 41.67 -42.69
N SER A 5 19.46 42.34 -41.55
CA SER A 5 20.52 43.37 -41.29
C SER A 5 20.44 43.83 -39.82
N ARG A 6 21.42 43.58 -38.92
CA ARG A 6 22.76 44.18 -38.71
C ARG A 6 22.77 45.66 -38.27
N PHE A 7 23.24 45.91 -37.06
CA PHE A 7 24.31 46.90 -36.77
C PHE A 7 25.21 46.39 -35.63
N ALA A 8 26.50 46.71 -35.76
CA ALA A 8 27.64 46.41 -34.89
C ALA A 8 28.07 47.73 -34.18
N LEU A 9 29.11 47.92 -33.35
CA LEU A 9 30.33 47.21 -32.94
C LEU A 9 30.97 48.07 -31.79
N GLY A 10 31.91 47.51 -31.02
CA GLY A 10 32.90 48.23 -30.18
C GLY A 10 33.11 47.56 -28.81
N ALA A 11 34.06 46.64 -28.59
CA ALA A 11 35.53 46.80 -28.46
C ALA A 11 35.90 47.82 -27.34
N ALA A 12 36.79 47.56 -26.36
CA ALA A 12 38.02 46.76 -26.35
C ALA A 12 38.65 46.68 -24.93
N LEU A 13 39.43 45.60 -24.70
CA LEU A 13 40.70 45.48 -23.93
C LEU A 13 40.73 45.87 -22.42
N SER A 14 41.42 45.19 -21.50
CA SER A 14 42.79 44.66 -21.56
C SER A 14 43.17 43.77 -20.35
N ALA A 15 44.03 42.79 -20.64
CA ALA A 15 45.20 42.25 -19.90
C ALA A 15 45.07 41.74 -18.44
N LEU A 16 45.34 40.46 -18.12
CA LEU A 16 46.58 39.64 -18.12
C LEU A 16 47.34 39.69 -16.77
N SER A 17 47.61 38.51 -16.19
CA SER A 17 48.78 38.03 -15.39
C SER A 17 48.31 36.99 -14.34
N VAL A 18 48.46 35.68 -14.50
CA VAL A 18 49.67 34.82 -14.49
C VAL A 18 50.15 34.46 -13.06
N LEU A 19 49.75 33.25 -12.64
CA LEU A 19 50.54 32.10 -12.13
C LEU A 19 51.16 32.00 -10.70
N PHE A 20 50.96 30.77 -10.18
CA PHE A 20 51.84 29.85 -9.41
C PHE A 20 51.93 29.88 -7.86
N VAL A 21 51.30 28.84 -7.26
CA VAL A 21 51.87 27.69 -6.51
C VAL A 21 52.48 27.83 -5.08
N SER A 22 52.03 26.86 -4.25
CA SER A 22 52.69 26.13 -3.15
C SER A 22 52.61 26.60 -1.69
N ALA A 23 51.96 25.72 -0.90
CA ALA A 23 52.50 24.94 0.24
C ALA A 23 52.61 25.54 1.66
N CYS A 24 52.03 24.76 2.58
CA CYS A 24 52.48 24.40 3.94
C CYS A 24 52.62 25.45 5.05
N GLY A 25 51.72 25.32 6.05
CA GLY A 25 52.09 25.04 7.45
C GLY A 25 52.44 26.22 8.38
N GLY A 26 51.86 26.20 9.59
CA GLY A 26 52.42 26.90 10.76
C GLY A 26 51.39 27.60 11.64
N ASN A 27 51.17 27.04 12.83
CA ASN A 27 50.46 27.67 13.95
C ASN A 27 51.13 28.99 14.36
N ASP A 28 50.33 29.98 14.76
CA ASP A 28 50.62 30.73 15.98
C ASP A 28 49.39 31.42 16.55
N VAL A 29 49.31 31.34 17.87
CA VAL A 29 48.26 31.82 18.76
C VAL A 29 48.58 33.25 19.17
N THR A 30 47.67 34.20 18.95
CA THR A 30 47.55 35.39 19.82
C THR A 30 46.13 35.96 19.76
N ASP A 31 45.51 35.99 20.94
CA ASP A 31 44.23 36.62 21.26
C ASP A 31 44.32 38.16 21.19
N THR A 32 43.43 38.81 20.43
CA THR A 32 42.58 39.92 20.92
C THR A 32 41.54 40.33 19.83
N PRO A 33 40.27 40.58 20.18
CA PRO A 33 39.19 40.75 19.20
C PRO A 33 38.97 42.23 18.78
N PRO A 34 38.68 42.51 17.50
CA PRO A 34 38.12 43.78 17.07
C PRO A 34 36.58 43.71 16.84
N PRO A 35 35.88 44.86 16.86
CA PRO A 35 34.43 44.92 17.06
C PRO A 35 33.59 44.87 15.77
N SER A 36 32.33 44.44 15.96
CA SER A 36 31.11 44.76 15.20
C SER A 36 31.08 44.60 13.67
N SER A 37 30.26 43.65 13.20
CA SER A 37 29.17 43.84 12.23
C SER A 37 28.91 42.55 11.45
N SER A 38 27.84 41.84 11.81
CA SER A 38 27.23 40.86 10.91
C SER A 38 25.72 40.97 11.05
N SER A 39 25.13 41.78 10.17
CA SER A 39 23.76 41.57 9.76
C SER A 39 23.59 40.08 9.42
N PRO A 40 22.51 39.41 9.88
CA PRO A 40 22.25 38.05 9.46
C PRO A 40 22.18 38.05 7.92
N PRO A 41 22.79 37.08 7.22
CA PRO A 41 22.52 36.94 5.80
C PRO A 41 21.00 36.78 5.65
N PRO A 42 20.38 37.39 4.62
CA PRO A 42 18.96 37.23 4.42
C PRO A 42 18.68 35.73 4.35
N SER A 43 17.79 35.25 5.22
CA SER A 43 17.23 33.92 5.13
C SER A 43 16.45 33.85 3.83
N THR A 44 17.13 33.57 2.72
CA THR A 44 16.47 33.19 1.48
C THR A 44 15.88 31.82 1.74
N THR A 45 14.64 31.80 2.24
CA THR A 45 13.80 30.61 2.20
C THR A 45 13.91 30.08 0.77
N PRO A 46 14.38 28.83 0.56
CA PRO A 46 14.51 28.28 -0.78
C PRO A 46 13.20 28.48 -1.53
N THR A 47 13.27 29.03 -2.74
CA THR A 47 12.08 29.24 -3.57
C THR A 47 11.37 27.90 -3.76
N LEU A 48 10.15 27.78 -3.22
CA LEU A 48 9.33 26.58 -3.34
C LEU A 48 9.05 26.30 -4.83
N ALA A 49 9.57 25.20 -5.36
CA ALA A 49 9.23 24.78 -6.71
C ALA A 49 7.76 24.30 -6.74
N ALA A 50 6.96 24.81 -7.68
CA ALA A 50 5.54 24.46 -7.80
C ALA A 50 5.32 22.97 -8.08
N ASN A 51 6.30 22.31 -8.70
CA ASN A 51 6.33 20.88 -8.96
C ASN A 51 7.11 20.10 -7.89
N SER A 52 7.17 20.56 -6.65
CA SER A 52 7.78 19.82 -5.53
C SER A 52 6.75 19.05 -4.71
N LEU A 53 7.19 18.04 -3.97
CA LEU A 53 6.32 17.32 -3.03
C LEU A 53 5.72 18.27 -1.96
N GLN A 54 6.53 19.20 -1.44
CA GLN A 54 6.09 20.20 -0.47
C GLN A 54 4.94 21.07 -1.01
N ALA A 55 4.98 21.42 -2.30
CA ALA A 55 3.93 22.21 -2.94
C ALA A 55 2.60 21.45 -3.03
N LEU A 56 2.62 20.12 -3.22
CA LEU A 56 1.40 19.31 -3.24
C LEU A 56 0.84 19.10 -1.83
N VAL A 57 1.73 18.76 -0.89
CA VAL A 57 1.32 18.36 0.47
C VAL A 57 0.89 19.55 1.32
N TYR A 58 1.70 20.61 1.35
CA TYR A 58 1.46 21.80 2.19
C TYR A 58 1.09 23.04 1.39
N GLY A 59 1.59 23.18 0.17
CA GLY A 59 1.41 24.38 -0.65
C GLY A 59 2.27 25.57 -0.23
N ALA A 60 1.77 26.77 -0.53
CA ALA A 60 2.36 28.03 -0.09
C ALA A 60 2.24 28.19 1.44
N PRO A 61 2.87 29.20 2.06
CA PRO A 61 2.82 29.38 3.52
C PRO A 61 1.39 29.46 4.10
N ASP A 62 0.44 29.98 3.35
CA ASP A 62 -0.99 30.07 3.69
C ASP A 62 -1.79 28.80 3.31
N THR A 63 -1.11 27.72 2.93
CA THR A 63 -1.65 26.44 2.42
C THR A 63 -2.35 26.49 1.06
N SER A 64 -2.33 27.64 0.39
CA SER A 64 -2.88 27.77 -0.96
C SER A 64 -2.07 26.96 -1.97
N VAL A 65 -2.75 26.48 -3.02
CA VAL A 65 -2.13 25.73 -4.12
C VAL A 65 -1.22 26.66 -4.91
N PRO A 66 0.10 26.39 -4.99
CA PRO A 66 1.00 27.18 -5.80
C PRO A 66 0.64 27.11 -7.29
N ALA A 67 0.79 28.22 -8.02
CA ALA A 67 0.56 28.25 -9.46
C ALA A 67 1.46 27.22 -10.17
N GLY A 68 0.85 26.34 -10.99
CA GLY A 68 1.56 25.28 -11.71
C GLY A 68 1.69 23.94 -10.96
N ALA A 69 1.18 23.82 -9.73
CA ALA A 69 1.12 22.54 -9.01
C ALA A 69 0.10 21.55 -9.61
N ASN A 70 -0.90 22.06 -10.34
CA ASN A 70 -1.93 21.30 -11.07
C ASN A 70 -2.73 20.31 -10.18
N ILE A 71 -3.05 20.73 -8.96
CA ILE A 71 -3.92 20.00 -8.03
C ILE A 71 -5.10 20.88 -7.60
N PRO A 72 -6.26 20.30 -7.24
CA PRO A 72 -7.43 21.08 -6.84
C PRO A 72 -7.26 21.72 -5.46
N VAL A 73 -6.58 21.04 -4.53
CA VAL A 73 -6.39 21.46 -3.14
C VAL A 73 -5.19 20.71 -2.56
N THR A 74 -4.40 21.36 -1.71
CA THR A 74 -3.27 20.72 -1.02
C THR A 74 -3.76 19.66 -0.03
N MET A 75 -2.95 18.66 0.27
CA MET A 75 -3.32 17.63 1.25
C MET A 75 -3.55 18.21 2.65
N MET A 76 -2.80 19.24 3.05
CA MET A 76 -3.06 20.00 4.27
C MET A 76 -4.40 20.76 4.19
N GLY A 77 -4.75 21.31 3.03
CA GLY A 77 -6.07 21.91 2.77
C GLY A 77 -7.21 20.90 2.89
N GLN A 78 -7.03 19.68 2.39
CA GLN A 78 -8.00 18.57 2.56
C GLN A 78 -8.17 18.21 4.04
N MET A 79 -7.06 18.09 4.77
CA MET A 79 -7.06 17.83 6.21
C MET A 79 -7.84 18.91 6.98
N ARG A 80 -7.66 20.18 6.62
CA ARG A 80 -8.38 21.30 7.21
C ARG A 80 -9.86 21.28 6.88
N ALA A 81 -10.23 20.97 5.63
CA ALA A 81 -11.62 20.88 5.20
C ALA A 81 -12.40 19.81 5.99
N LEU A 82 -11.77 18.67 6.28
CA LEU A 82 -12.36 17.63 7.13
C LEU A 82 -12.55 18.11 8.58
N PHE A 83 -11.57 18.83 9.15
CA PHE A 83 -11.75 19.43 10.48
C PHE A 83 -12.88 20.46 10.48
N ASP A 84 -12.97 21.31 9.47
CA ASP A 84 -14.05 22.29 9.33
C ASP A 84 -15.43 21.62 9.22
N LEU A 85 -15.52 20.48 8.55
CA LEU A 85 -16.76 19.69 8.49
C LEU A 85 -17.21 19.27 9.89
N ILE A 86 -16.29 18.80 10.74
CA ILE A 86 -16.60 18.41 12.11
C ILE A 86 -17.01 19.62 12.95
N ARG A 87 -16.25 20.71 12.84
CA ARG A 87 -16.44 21.93 13.63
C ARG A 87 -17.77 22.65 13.33
N LYS A 88 -18.29 22.50 12.12
CA LYS A 88 -19.60 23.07 11.72
C LYS A 88 -20.78 22.33 12.35
N SER A 89 -20.59 21.11 12.84
CA SER A 89 -21.65 20.36 13.52
C SER A 89 -21.74 20.74 14.99
N SER A 90 -22.95 21.02 15.48
CA SER A 90 -23.19 21.20 16.92
C SER A 90 -23.09 19.89 17.71
N ASP A 91 -23.30 18.76 17.04
CA ASP A 91 -23.06 17.41 17.55
C ASP A 91 -22.14 16.68 16.57
N PHE A 92 -20.88 16.47 16.95
CA PHE A 92 -19.91 15.88 16.05
C PHE A 92 -20.30 14.43 15.65
N THR A 93 -21.11 13.72 16.43
CA THR A 93 -21.56 12.36 16.08
C THR A 93 -22.51 12.36 14.88
N GLN A 94 -23.16 13.50 14.61
CA GLN A 94 -24.07 13.70 13.49
C GLN A 94 -23.37 14.17 12.21
N VAL A 95 -22.03 14.21 12.19
CA VAL A 95 -21.29 14.54 10.97
C VAL A 95 -21.55 13.50 9.90
N VAL A 96 -22.06 13.96 8.77
CA VAL A 96 -22.39 13.15 7.61
C VAL A 96 -21.39 13.43 6.49
N MET A 97 -20.94 12.36 5.81
CA MET A 97 -20.29 12.47 4.50
C MET A 97 -21.18 11.85 3.44
N ASP A 98 -21.45 12.62 2.39
CA ASP A 98 -22.21 12.19 1.21
C ASP A 98 -21.27 12.02 0.02
N LEU A 99 -21.20 10.79 -0.50
CA LEU A 99 -20.38 10.44 -1.66
C LEU A 99 -21.19 10.44 -2.97
N GLY A 100 -22.43 10.92 -2.96
CA GLY A 100 -23.24 11.09 -4.18
C GLY A 100 -23.85 9.80 -4.73
N ASP A 101 -23.88 8.73 -3.94
CA ASP A 101 -24.53 7.45 -4.28
C ASP A 101 -25.93 7.30 -3.65
N GLY A 102 -26.47 8.38 -3.07
CA GLY A 102 -27.78 8.39 -2.42
C GLY A 102 -27.80 7.74 -1.03
N THR A 103 -26.65 7.33 -0.50
CA THR A 103 -26.55 6.71 0.84
C THR A 103 -25.48 7.42 1.69
N PRO A 104 -25.79 8.64 2.19
CA PRO A 104 -24.90 9.36 3.10
C PRO A 104 -24.63 8.56 4.39
N VAL A 105 -23.45 8.75 4.99
CA VAL A 105 -23.01 7.99 6.17
C VAL A 105 -22.65 8.91 7.33
N HIS A 106 -23.07 8.54 8.54
CA HIS A 106 -22.60 9.15 9.79
C HIS A 106 -21.20 8.62 10.10
N VAL A 107 -20.19 9.47 9.93
CA VAL A 107 -18.78 9.04 9.91
C VAL A 107 -18.10 9.09 11.27
N LEU A 108 -18.77 9.65 12.27
CA LEU A 108 -18.28 9.77 13.65
C LEU A 108 -19.18 9.04 14.67
N ASP A 109 -20.12 8.22 14.20
CA ASP A 109 -20.93 7.35 15.05
C ASP A 109 -20.06 6.21 15.62
N THR A 110 -20.40 5.77 16.83
CA THR A 110 -19.89 4.60 17.53
C THR A 110 -20.09 3.27 16.77
N ASN A 111 -21.02 3.22 15.81
CA ASN A 111 -21.37 2.03 15.02
C ASN A 111 -20.71 1.97 13.63
N THR A 112 -19.84 2.92 13.29
CA THR A 112 -19.13 2.96 11.98
C THR A 112 -18.30 1.70 11.70
N GLY A 113 -17.96 0.96 12.75
CA GLY A 113 -17.08 -0.20 12.67
C GLY A 113 -15.62 0.15 12.45
N ASP A 114 -15.23 1.43 12.40
CA ASP A 114 -13.83 1.85 12.35
C ASP A 114 -13.21 1.79 13.76
N LYS A 115 -12.57 0.66 14.05
CA LYS A 115 -11.90 0.40 15.33
C LYS A 115 -10.60 1.21 15.55
N PHE A 116 -10.26 2.11 14.62
CA PHE A 116 -9.10 2.99 14.68
C PHE A 116 -9.45 4.48 14.65
N LEU A 117 -10.75 4.79 14.56
CA LEU A 117 -11.22 6.16 14.36
C LEU A 117 -10.67 7.14 15.41
N PRO A 118 -10.65 6.82 16.72
CA PRO A 118 -10.10 7.73 17.72
C PRO A 118 -8.64 8.12 17.44
N GLY A 119 -7.79 7.16 17.11
CA GLY A 119 -6.39 7.40 16.75
C GLY A 119 -6.22 8.22 15.48
N LYS A 120 -6.96 7.87 14.42
CA LYS A 120 -6.92 8.58 13.13
C LYS A 120 -7.34 10.05 13.28
N LEU A 121 -8.37 10.33 14.08
CA LEU A 121 -8.81 11.68 14.40
C LEU A 121 -7.78 12.43 15.25
N ALA A 122 -7.30 11.83 16.33
CA ALA A 122 -6.31 12.45 17.19
C ALA A 122 -5.06 12.88 16.38
N LEU A 123 -4.60 12.01 15.48
CA LEU A 123 -3.46 12.27 14.61
C LEU A 123 -3.76 13.31 13.53
N GLY A 124 -4.78 13.10 12.71
CA GLY A 124 -5.13 13.98 11.61
C GLY A 124 -5.39 15.42 12.05
N LEU A 125 -6.18 15.58 13.12
CA LEU A 125 -6.50 16.90 13.66
C LEU A 125 -5.29 17.56 14.35
N SER A 126 -4.32 16.78 14.87
CA SER A 126 -3.12 17.33 15.50
C SER A 126 -2.21 18.05 14.50
N TYR A 127 -2.14 17.57 13.25
CA TYR A 127 -1.40 18.24 12.18
C TYR A 127 -1.90 19.67 11.96
N ILE A 128 -3.22 19.85 11.95
CA ILE A 128 -3.85 21.17 11.79
C ILE A 128 -3.49 22.08 12.97
N LEU A 129 -3.62 21.59 14.20
CA LEU A 129 -3.30 22.40 15.38
C LEU A 129 -1.84 22.83 15.40
N ILE A 130 -0.92 21.92 15.07
CA ILE A 130 0.52 22.20 15.03
C ILE A 130 0.81 23.25 13.95
N ASP A 131 0.26 23.09 12.74
CA ASP A 131 0.44 24.05 11.64
C ASP A 131 -0.12 25.43 12.01
N MET A 132 -1.36 25.50 12.51
CA MET A 132 -2.02 26.73 12.93
C MET A 132 -1.25 27.47 14.02
N LYS A 133 -0.77 26.74 15.03
CA LYS A 133 0.02 27.33 16.11
C LYS A 133 1.33 27.91 15.59
N SER A 134 2.02 27.18 14.71
CA SER A 134 3.28 27.65 14.11
C SER A 134 3.10 28.94 13.29
N LYS A 135 1.90 29.17 12.76
CA LYS A 135 1.54 30.33 11.93
C LYS A 135 0.81 31.44 12.68
N ASN A 136 0.60 31.29 14.00
CA ASN A 136 -0.23 32.20 14.79
C ASN A 136 -1.62 32.42 14.18
N ASP A 137 -2.27 31.36 13.69
CA ASP A 137 -3.60 31.45 13.08
C ASP A 137 -4.64 31.95 14.11
N PRO A 138 -5.40 33.02 13.82
CA PRO A 138 -6.37 33.58 14.76
C PRO A 138 -7.52 32.63 15.13
N GLN A 139 -7.75 31.58 14.35
CA GLN A 139 -8.77 30.56 14.63
C GLN A 139 -8.26 29.44 15.55
N TYR A 140 -6.97 29.41 15.88
CA TYR A 140 -6.33 28.32 16.63
C TYR A 140 -7.10 27.94 17.90
N ALA A 141 -7.51 28.92 18.72
CA ALA A 141 -8.23 28.66 19.97
C ALA A 141 -9.57 27.92 19.75
N SER A 142 -10.29 28.23 18.66
CA SER A 142 -11.55 27.53 18.33
C SER A 142 -11.31 26.10 17.88
N TYR A 143 -10.26 25.85 17.09
CA TYR A 143 -9.90 24.51 16.64
C TYR A 143 -9.39 23.66 17.80
N LEU A 144 -8.59 24.24 18.69
CA LEU A 144 -8.12 23.58 19.92
C LEU A 144 -9.29 23.13 20.79
N ALA A 145 -10.27 23.99 21.05
CA ALA A 145 -11.45 23.64 21.84
C ALA A 145 -12.27 22.49 21.20
N THR A 146 -12.36 22.48 19.87
CA THR A 146 -13.04 21.43 19.12
C THR A 146 -12.28 20.11 19.21
N TYR A 147 -10.95 20.15 19.04
CA TYR A 147 -10.08 18.99 19.20
C TYR A 147 -10.26 18.37 20.60
N GLN A 148 -10.15 19.19 21.65
CA GLN A 148 -10.31 18.77 23.04
C GLN A 148 -11.65 18.07 23.29
N THR A 149 -12.73 18.64 22.74
CA THR A 149 -14.08 18.07 22.84
C THR A 149 -14.15 16.69 22.20
N ILE A 150 -13.67 16.56 20.96
CA ILE A 150 -13.69 15.30 20.21
C ILE A 150 -12.84 14.24 20.91
N THR A 151 -11.59 14.54 21.23
CA THR A 151 -10.68 13.57 21.85
C THR A 151 -11.16 13.12 23.22
N THR A 152 -11.81 14.01 23.98
CA THR A 152 -12.41 13.65 25.27
C THR A 152 -13.58 12.70 25.08
N ALA A 153 -14.48 13.00 24.15
CA ALA A 153 -15.63 12.15 23.87
C ALA A 153 -15.23 10.77 23.32
N MET A 154 -14.20 10.71 22.47
CA MET A 154 -13.69 9.46 21.90
C MET A 154 -13.11 8.51 22.95
N MET A 155 -12.59 9.04 24.06
CA MET A 155 -12.04 8.25 25.17
C MET A 155 -13.07 7.99 26.30
N ALA A 156 -14.33 8.40 26.13
CA ALA A 156 -15.36 8.22 27.14
C ALA A 156 -15.64 6.74 27.42
N GLN A 157 -15.65 6.39 28.70
CA GLN A 157 -15.89 5.03 29.21
C GLN A 157 -17.20 4.95 30.00
N SER A 158 -17.83 3.78 29.98
CA SER A 158 -18.90 3.38 30.89
C SER A 158 -18.57 2.01 31.49
N GLY A 159 -18.16 1.98 32.77
CA GLY A 159 -17.58 0.79 33.37
C GLY A 159 -16.25 0.43 32.70
N SER A 160 -16.05 -0.83 32.31
CA SER A 160 -14.86 -1.30 31.58
C SER A 160 -14.96 -1.12 30.06
N ASN A 161 -16.04 -0.54 29.54
CA ASN A 161 -16.30 -0.44 28.11
C ASN A 161 -16.05 0.97 27.60
N TYR A 162 -15.30 1.07 26.50
CA TYR A 162 -15.14 2.31 25.77
C TYR A 162 -16.31 2.51 24.80
N THR A 163 -16.77 3.76 24.71
CA THR A 163 -17.83 4.15 23.76
C THR A 163 -17.36 3.94 22.31
N TYR A 164 -16.11 4.33 22.04
CA TYR A 164 -15.45 4.09 20.77
C TYR A 164 -14.39 3.00 20.90
N ALA A 165 -14.40 2.05 19.96
CA ALA A 165 -13.31 1.08 19.86
C ALA A 165 -12.02 1.78 19.42
N ASN A 166 -10.89 1.45 20.05
CA ASN A 166 -9.58 1.99 19.69
C ASN A 166 -8.45 0.98 19.91
N THR A 167 -8.24 0.07 18.96
CA THR A 167 -7.23 -1.01 19.07
C THR A 167 -6.12 -0.85 18.04
N SER A 168 -4.98 -1.49 18.26
CA SER A 168 -3.88 -1.66 17.32
C SER A 168 -3.45 -0.35 16.65
N TRP A 169 -3.76 -0.18 15.37
CA TRP A 169 -3.44 1.02 14.60
C TRP A 169 -4.07 2.29 15.19
N GLY A 170 -5.25 2.19 15.79
CA GLY A 170 -5.88 3.30 16.50
C GLY A 170 -5.05 3.75 17.71
N GLU A 171 -4.55 2.80 18.51
CA GLU A 171 -3.69 3.16 19.64
C GLU A 171 -2.36 3.76 19.18
N TYR A 172 -1.76 3.16 18.16
CA TYR A 172 -0.52 3.65 17.55
C TYR A 172 -0.68 5.08 17.03
N TYR A 173 -1.68 5.38 16.20
CA TYR A 173 -1.88 6.73 15.66
C TYR A 173 -2.15 7.75 16.76
N TYR A 174 -2.86 7.36 17.82
CA TYR A 174 -3.07 8.24 18.98
C TYR A 174 -1.73 8.56 19.68
N LEU A 175 -0.86 7.57 19.88
CA LEU A 175 0.45 7.77 20.47
C LEU A 175 1.38 8.61 19.58
N VAL A 176 1.28 8.48 18.25
CA VAL A 176 1.98 9.36 17.31
C VAL A 176 1.52 10.81 17.52
N ALA A 177 0.20 11.05 17.62
CA ALA A 177 -0.35 12.37 17.88
C ALA A 177 0.18 12.97 19.20
N LEU A 178 0.17 12.20 20.29
CA LEU A 178 0.68 12.64 21.59
C LEU A 178 2.17 13.00 21.54
N ASN A 179 2.98 12.17 20.89
CA ASN A 179 4.41 12.45 20.74
C ASN A 179 4.67 13.69 19.86
N ASN A 180 3.89 13.88 18.79
CA ASN A 180 3.98 15.07 17.94
C ASN A 180 3.61 16.34 18.70
N LEU A 181 2.52 16.31 19.47
CA LEU A 181 2.10 17.43 20.32
C LEU A 181 3.14 17.72 21.42
N LYS A 182 3.72 16.68 22.05
CA LYS A 182 4.82 16.83 23.02
C LYS A 182 6.04 17.50 22.40
N ALA A 183 6.44 17.08 21.20
CA ALA A 183 7.58 17.65 20.48
C ALA A 183 7.40 19.13 20.14
N HIS A 184 6.16 19.60 20.02
CA HIS A 184 5.83 21.01 19.77
C HIS A 184 5.43 21.79 21.03
N GLY A 185 5.60 21.21 22.23
CA GLY A 185 5.26 21.86 23.49
C GLY A 185 3.76 22.09 23.70
N MET A 186 2.91 21.30 23.04
CA MET A 186 1.45 21.44 23.04
C MET A 186 0.73 20.40 23.90
N LEU A 187 1.42 19.36 24.40
CA LEU A 187 0.76 18.22 25.03
C LEU A 187 -0.18 18.62 26.18
N ASN A 188 0.29 19.42 27.14
CA ASN A 188 -0.50 19.84 28.31
C ASN A 188 -1.46 21.00 28.01
N GLU A 189 -1.34 21.62 26.83
CA GLU A 189 -2.34 22.57 26.34
C GLU A 189 -3.52 21.82 25.73
N VAL A 190 -3.25 20.72 25.02
CA VAL A 190 -4.27 19.91 24.37
C VAL A 190 -4.95 18.96 25.36
N PHE A 191 -4.22 18.36 26.29
CA PHE A 191 -4.77 17.35 27.22
C PHE A 191 -4.56 17.75 28.68
N SER A 192 -5.60 17.56 29.49
CA SER A 192 -5.49 17.68 30.94
C SER A 192 -4.76 16.47 31.55
N ASP A 193 -4.21 16.61 32.75
CA ASP A 193 -3.55 15.51 33.47
C ASP A 193 -4.48 14.30 33.64
N ALA A 194 -5.77 14.53 33.91
CA ALA A 194 -6.77 13.47 34.03
C ALA A 194 -6.99 12.71 32.71
N MET A 195 -7.00 13.42 31.57
CA MET A 195 -7.10 12.78 30.27
C MET A 195 -5.82 12.02 29.92
N LEU A 196 -4.63 12.59 30.22
CA LEU A 196 -3.36 11.89 30.04
C LEU A 196 -3.28 10.60 30.88
N ALA A 197 -3.82 10.60 32.10
CA ALA A 197 -3.94 9.39 32.92
C ALA A 197 -4.87 8.35 32.29
N THR A 198 -5.98 8.78 31.66
CA THR A 198 -6.89 7.89 30.92
C THR A 198 -6.19 7.28 29.70
N LEU A 199 -5.49 8.10 28.92
CA LEU A 199 -4.74 7.67 27.74
C LEU A 199 -3.58 6.73 28.09
N LEU A 200 -2.88 6.99 29.21
CA LEU A 200 -1.84 6.11 29.74
C LEU A 200 -2.34 4.68 29.97
N GLN A 201 -3.57 4.54 30.47
CA GLN A 201 -4.20 3.25 30.72
C GLN A 201 -4.74 2.60 29.42
N ARG A 202 -5.32 3.39 28.50
CA ARG A 202 -5.92 2.85 27.27
C ARG A 202 -4.92 2.36 26.24
N LEU A 203 -3.82 3.07 26.02
CA LEU A 203 -3.00 2.95 24.81
C LEU A 203 -1.84 1.95 25.01
N THR A 204 -2.13 0.67 25.26
CA THR A 204 -1.21 -0.32 25.87
C THR A 204 -0.97 -1.59 25.06
N PHE A 205 -1.48 -1.71 23.83
CA PHE A 205 -1.40 -2.87 22.91
C PHE A 205 -2.05 -4.18 23.41
N CYS A 206 -2.56 -4.24 24.65
CA CYS A 206 -3.03 -5.47 25.27
C CYS A 206 -4.16 -6.17 24.50
N ASP A 207 -5.03 -5.43 23.80
CA ASP A 207 -6.16 -5.99 23.07
C ASP A 207 -5.75 -6.82 21.84
N MET A 208 -4.50 -6.72 21.40
CA MET A 208 -3.94 -7.60 20.36
C MET A 208 -3.52 -8.98 20.91
N PHE A 209 -3.49 -9.15 22.23
CA PHE A 209 -3.06 -10.37 22.90
C PHE A 209 -4.22 -10.95 23.74
N GLY A 210 -4.47 -12.25 23.64
CA GLY A 210 -5.57 -12.92 24.34
C GLY A 210 -6.84 -13.10 23.49
N PRO A 211 -8.04 -13.27 24.06
CA PRO A 211 -9.21 -13.71 23.29
C PRO A 211 -10.04 -12.59 22.61
N ASP A 212 -9.83 -11.32 22.95
CA ASP A 212 -10.65 -10.19 22.46
C ASP A 212 -9.78 -9.08 21.85
N ALA A 213 -9.88 -8.91 20.52
CA ALA A 213 -9.24 -7.84 19.76
C ALA A 213 -10.23 -6.80 19.20
N SER A 214 -11.40 -6.66 19.85
CA SER A 214 -12.44 -5.69 19.46
C SER A 214 -12.04 -4.25 19.74
N GLY A 215 -11.16 -4.02 20.73
CA GLY A 215 -10.80 -2.70 21.22
C GLY A 215 -11.89 -1.99 22.04
N LYS A 216 -12.96 -2.69 22.41
CA LYS A 216 -14.06 -2.15 23.24
C LYS A 216 -13.85 -2.37 24.73
N THR A 217 -13.06 -3.38 25.09
CA THR A 217 -12.79 -3.81 26.46
C THR A 217 -11.31 -3.58 26.76
N ASP A 218 -11.00 -3.28 28.02
CA ASP A 218 -9.62 -3.35 28.50
C ASP A 218 -9.27 -4.81 28.80
N THR A 219 -8.28 -5.34 28.07
CA THR A 219 -7.81 -6.73 28.20
C THR A 219 -6.46 -6.84 28.89
N CYS A 220 -5.90 -5.73 29.39
CA CYS A 220 -4.59 -5.79 30.04
C CYS A 220 -4.64 -6.69 31.28
N PRO A 221 -3.60 -7.53 31.47
CA PRO A 221 -3.51 -8.33 32.67
C PRO A 221 -3.27 -7.43 33.90
N ALA A 222 -3.53 -7.99 35.08
CA ALA A 222 -3.24 -7.31 36.35
C ALA A 222 -1.77 -6.87 36.41
N ALA A 223 -1.51 -5.70 37.00
CA ALA A 223 -0.16 -5.14 37.10
C ALA A 223 0.85 -6.18 37.64
N GLY A 224 1.98 -6.33 36.95
CA GLY A 224 3.02 -7.31 37.28
C GLY A 224 2.81 -8.71 36.68
N THR A 225 1.68 -8.97 36.04
CA THR A 225 1.45 -10.22 35.30
C THR A 225 1.90 -10.06 33.84
N PRO A 226 2.88 -10.83 33.37
CA PRO A 226 3.37 -10.72 31.99
C PRO A 226 2.34 -11.29 31.00
N ILE A 227 2.30 -10.70 29.80
CA ILE A 227 1.54 -11.19 28.66
C ILE A 227 2.32 -12.34 28.01
N ASP A 228 1.65 -13.45 27.66
CA ASP A 228 2.25 -14.47 26.82
C ASP A 228 2.44 -13.89 25.41
N ILE A 229 3.68 -13.70 24.97
CA ILE A 229 3.97 -13.08 23.68
C ILE A 229 3.41 -13.89 22.50
N ALA A 230 3.25 -15.21 22.66
CA ALA A 230 2.66 -16.08 21.66
C ALA A 230 1.12 -16.06 21.65
N SER A 231 0.48 -15.36 22.59
CA SER A 231 -0.98 -15.23 22.66
C SER A 231 -1.57 -14.19 21.71
N LEU A 232 -0.76 -13.68 20.77
CA LEU A 232 -1.23 -12.84 19.68
C LEU A 232 -2.38 -13.55 18.95
N ASN A 233 -3.56 -12.92 18.88
CA ASN A 233 -4.78 -13.51 18.32
C ASN A 233 -5.10 -13.03 16.90
N THR A 234 -4.15 -12.31 16.31
CA THR A 234 -4.22 -11.64 15.01
C THR A 234 -3.07 -12.12 14.12
N ALA A 235 -3.01 -11.60 12.88
CA ALA A 235 -1.89 -11.87 11.98
C ALA A 235 -0.57 -11.32 12.54
N GLN A 236 0.55 -11.88 12.10
CA GLN A 236 1.88 -11.59 12.67
C GLN A 236 2.33 -10.13 12.54
N ASN A 237 1.78 -9.37 11.58
CA ASN A 237 2.01 -7.93 11.45
C ASN A 237 1.63 -7.11 12.69
N TYR A 238 0.77 -7.64 13.57
CA TYR A 238 0.40 -6.97 14.81
C TYR A 238 1.55 -6.90 15.83
N TYR A 239 2.59 -7.74 15.72
CA TYR A 239 3.84 -7.54 16.47
C TYR A 239 4.50 -6.21 16.11
N ALA A 240 4.49 -5.82 14.84
CA ALA A 240 5.08 -4.57 14.37
C ALA A 240 4.31 -3.34 14.84
N VAL A 241 2.98 -3.43 14.91
CA VAL A 241 2.13 -2.36 15.46
C VAL A 241 2.34 -2.24 16.97
N SER A 242 2.35 -3.37 17.69
CA SER A 242 2.63 -3.42 19.13
C SER A 242 4.01 -2.83 19.46
N TYR A 243 5.01 -3.12 18.62
CA TYR A 243 6.36 -2.56 18.73
C TYR A 243 6.34 -1.02 18.72
N GLY A 244 5.60 -0.44 17.76
CA GLY A 244 5.40 1.02 17.67
C GLY A 244 4.70 1.59 18.91
N ILE A 245 3.62 0.95 19.37
CA ILE A 245 2.90 1.39 20.59
C ILE A 245 3.84 1.37 21.80
N ALA A 246 4.54 0.26 22.04
CA ALA A 246 5.42 0.09 23.20
C ALA A 246 6.54 1.15 23.24
N GLY A 247 7.19 1.44 22.11
CA GLY A 247 8.27 2.42 22.10
C GLY A 247 7.78 3.88 22.06
N LEU A 248 6.62 4.19 21.46
CA LEU A 248 6.03 5.53 21.57
C LEU A 248 5.55 5.83 23.00
N ARG A 249 5.05 4.84 23.74
CA ARG A 249 4.81 4.95 25.20
C ARG A 249 6.11 5.24 25.93
N GLN A 250 7.17 4.48 25.65
CA GLN A 250 8.49 4.70 26.26
C GLN A 250 9.00 6.13 26.01
N LYS A 251 8.83 6.68 24.79
CA LYS A 251 9.19 8.06 24.44
C LYS A 251 8.37 9.12 25.20
N LEU A 252 7.13 8.81 25.56
CA LEU A 252 6.33 9.64 26.47
C LEU A 252 6.79 9.55 27.92
N GLY A 253 7.60 8.54 28.28
CA GLY A 253 7.99 8.22 29.66
C GLY A 253 7.02 7.24 30.33
N TRP A 254 6.19 6.56 29.54
CA TRP A 254 5.17 5.63 30.02
C TRP A 254 5.70 4.19 30.02
N SER A 255 5.39 3.44 31.08
CA SER A 255 5.69 2.01 31.14
C SER A 255 4.75 1.20 30.23
N SER A 256 5.20 0.04 29.80
CA SER A 256 4.40 -0.93 29.06
C SER A 256 4.27 -2.23 29.87
N PRO A 257 3.17 -3.00 29.69
CA PRO A 257 3.09 -4.37 30.18
C PRO A 257 4.30 -5.20 29.73
N SER A 258 4.78 -6.10 30.59
CA SER A 258 5.88 -7.01 30.25
C SER A 258 5.41 -8.24 29.49
N PHE A 259 6.33 -8.92 28.80
CA PHE A 259 6.07 -10.18 28.11
C PHE A 259 6.78 -11.35 28.78
N ALA A 260 6.26 -12.54 28.54
CA ALA A 260 6.91 -13.82 28.80
C ALA A 260 6.70 -14.75 27.58
N SER A 261 7.53 -15.78 27.46
CA SER A 261 7.36 -16.84 26.47
C SER A 261 7.65 -18.19 27.11
N LYS A 262 6.84 -19.20 26.77
CA LYS A 262 7.07 -20.59 27.19
C LYS A 262 8.25 -21.23 26.45
N THR A 263 8.52 -20.77 25.23
CA THR A 263 9.52 -21.36 24.33
C THR A 263 10.81 -20.55 24.26
N ASP A 264 10.80 -19.29 24.70
CA ASP A 264 11.98 -18.43 24.72
C ASP A 264 12.08 -17.61 26.02
N PRO A 265 12.82 -18.10 27.03
CA PRO A 265 12.98 -17.40 28.32
C PRO A 265 13.63 -16.01 28.20
N SER A 266 14.33 -15.70 27.11
CA SER A 266 14.99 -14.39 26.93
C SER A 266 13.98 -13.25 26.80
N VAL A 267 12.76 -13.53 26.32
CA VAL A 267 11.68 -12.54 26.20
C VAL A 267 11.38 -11.85 27.53
N ALA A 268 11.45 -12.58 28.65
CA ALA A 268 11.12 -12.05 29.97
C ALA A 268 12.16 -11.06 30.53
N THR A 269 13.35 -10.99 29.95
CA THR A 269 14.42 -10.07 30.39
C THR A 269 14.49 -8.79 29.56
N MET A 270 13.71 -8.71 28.48
CA MET A 270 13.65 -7.56 27.58
C MET A 270 12.54 -6.59 27.96
N GLY A 271 12.72 -5.30 27.65
CA GLY A 271 11.61 -4.36 27.64
C GLY A 271 10.60 -4.71 26.53
N ALA A 272 9.33 -4.36 26.72
CA ALA A 272 8.24 -4.74 25.81
C ALA A 272 8.53 -4.43 24.32
N ARG A 273 9.07 -3.23 24.04
CA ARG A 273 9.50 -2.81 22.71
C ARG A 273 10.51 -3.79 22.11
N ASP A 274 11.56 -4.13 22.86
CA ASP A 274 12.66 -4.95 22.34
C ASP A 274 12.23 -6.42 22.21
N ALA A 275 11.41 -6.93 23.14
CA ALA A 275 10.79 -8.25 23.04
C ALA A 275 9.96 -8.40 21.75
N LEU A 276 9.13 -7.41 21.42
CA LEU A 276 8.29 -7.42 20.23
C LEU A 276 9.11 -7.36 18.93
N LEU A 277 10.14 -6.51 18.87
CA LEU A 277 11.02 -6.44 17.71
C LEU A 277 11.80 -7.74 17.53
N TYR A 278 12.30 -8.32 18.62
CA TYR A 278 13.01 -9.59 18.62
C TYR A 278 12.11 -10.72 18.10
N THR A 279 10.88 -10.83 18.61
CA THR A 279 9.91 -11.84 18.14
C THR A 279 9.56 -11.65 16.67
N LEU A 280 9.30 -10.42 16.22
CA LEU A 280 9.02 -10.13 14.81
C LEU A 280 10.21 -10.47 13.90
N THR A 281 11.43 -10.16 14.34
CA THR A 281 12.65 -10.44 13.54
C THR A 281 12.89 -11.95 13.45
N ASN A 282 12.68 -12.68 14.55
CA ASN A 282 12.75 -14.14 14.56
C ASN A 282 11.70 -14.77 13.63
N HIS A 283 10.49 -14.21 13.61
CA HIS A 283 9.45 -14.63 12.69
C HIS A 283 9.91 -14.51 11.23
N ILE A 284 10.28 -13.32 10.78
CA ILE A 284 10.76 -13.10 9.39
C ILE A 284 11.90 -14.06 9.04
N ARG A 285 12.85 -14.27 9.96
CA ARG A 285 14.00 -15.15 9.74
C ARG A 285 13.63 -16.61 9.53
N ASN A 286 12.65 -17.11 10.27
CA ASN A 286 12.30 -18.53 10.26
C ASN A 286 11.28 -18.87 9.18
N ASP A 287 10.41 -17.91 8.86
CA ASP A 287 9.19 -18.15 8.11
C ASP A 287 9.26 -17.58 6.68
N SER A 288 10.25 -16.75 6.35
CA SER A 288 10.49 -16.34 4.95
C SER A 288 11.97 -16.37 4.60
N SER A 289 12.38 -17.38 3.82
CA SER A 289 13.75 -17.45 3.30
C SER A 289 14.07 -16.36 2.26
N GLY A 290 13.05 -15.70 1.69
CA GLY A 290 13.21 -14.50 0.86
C GLY A 290 13.41 -13.21 1.67
N GLY A 291 13.18 -13.25 2.99
CA GLY A 291 13.31 -12.09 3.88
C GLY A 291 12.15 -11.10 3.79
N PHE A 292 10.95 -11.59 3.49
CA PHE A 292 9.72 -10.81 3.49
C PHE A 292 8.87 -11.17 4.71
N SER A 293 8.06 -10.24 5.22
CA SER A 293 7.05 -10.66 6.18
C SER A 293 6.03 -11.52 5.46
N ASP A 294 5.59 -12.61 6.06
CA ASP A 294 4.36 -13.24 5.62
C ASP A 294 3.20 -12.77 6.51
N GLU A 295 2.00 -13.05 6.04
CA GLU A 295 0.76 -12.78 6.77
C GLU A 295 0.10 -14.12 7.15
N ALA A 296 0.83 -14.97 7.89
CA ALA A 296 0.33 -16.23 8.40
C ALA A 296 -0.65 -16.04 9.58
N SER A 297 -1.77 -16.76 9.55
CA SER A 297 -2.62 -16.99 10.73
C SER A 297 -1.85 -17.76 11.80
N ASN A 298 -2.22 -17.63 13.07
CA ASN A 298 -1.69 -18.45 14.17
C ASN A 298 -2.46 -19.78 14.36
N THR A 299 -3.45 -20.07 13.51
CA THR A 299 -4.43 -21.16 13.73
C THR A 299 -4.20 -22.44 12.93
N HIS A 300 -3.20 -22.50 12.03
CA HIS A 300 -3.01 -23.66 11.13
C HIS A 300 -1.74 -24.47 11.47
N THR A 301 -1.76 -25.77 11.13
CA THR A 301 -0.72 -26.73 11.48
C THR A 301 0.48 -26.75 10.52
N THR A 302 0.36 -26.14 9.34
CA THR A 302 1.40 -26.10 8.30
C THR A 302 1.56 -24.70 7.73
N TYR A 303 2.80 -24.19 7.75
CA TYR A 303 3.14 -22.83 7.34
C TYR A 303 2.64 -22.43 5.94
N TYR A 304 2.80 -23.30 4.94
CA TYR A 304 2.38 -23.00 3.56
C TYR A 304 0.86 -23.00 3.37
N ASP A 305 0.09 -23.47 4.36
CA ASP A 305 -1.37 -23.38 4.40
C ASP A 305 -1.87 -22.15 5.18
N GLN A 306 -0.99 -21.20 5.49
CA GLN A 306 -1.31 -19.92 6.14
C GLN A 306 -0.56 -18.73 5.54
N ALA A 307 0.66 -18.92 5.03
CA ALA A 307 1.49 -17.85 4.50
C ALA A 307 0.77 -17.11 3.38
N ARG A 308 0.88 -15.78 3.41
CA ARG A 308 0.32 -14.87 2.41
C ARG A 308 1.33 -13.79 2.05
N PHE A 309 1.53 -13.61 0.75
CA PHE A 309 2.44 -12.63 0.17
C PHE A 309 1.67 -11.61 -0.67
N ASP A 310 1.55 -10.41 -0.12
CA ASP A 310 0.91 -9.27 -0.74
C ASP A 310 1.63 -7.97 -0.35
N ARG A 311 0.97 -6.83 -0.54
CA ARG A 311 1.48 -5.51 -0.16
C ARG A 311 2.09 -5.48 1.26
N TYR A 312 1.48 -6.13 2.25
CA TYR A 312 1.98 -6.10 3.62
C TYR A 312 3.32 -6.81 3.79
N SER A 313 3.59 -7.83 2.98
CA SER A 313 4.85 -8.56 2.99
C SER A 313 6.06 -7.70 2.67
N THR A 314 5.84 -6.66 1.87
CA THR A 314 6.84 -5.65 1.50
C THR A 314 6.77 -4.42 2.41
N LEU A 315 5.57 -4.00 2.79
CA LEU A 315 5.36 -2.78 3.58
C LEU A 315 5.81 -2.92 5.03
N LEU A 316 5.63 -4.09 5.67
CA LEU A 316 5.77 -4.22 7.12
C LEU A 316 7.16 -3.82 7.63
N ILE A 317 8.23 -4.24 6.95
CA ILE A 317 9.59 -3.85 7.34
C ILE A 317 9.84 -2.35 7.13
N GLY A 318 9.19 -1.75 6.13
CA GLY A 318 9.13 -0.30 5.95
C GLY A 318 8.50 0.38 7.16
N GLU A 319 7.33 -0.08 7.60
CA GLU A 319 6.65 0.45 8.79
C GLU A 319 7.43 0.20 10.09
N VAL A 320 8.10 -0.94 10.25
CA VAL A 320 8.99 -1.17 11.42
C VAL A 320 10.10 -0.13 11.45
N THR A 321 10.71 0.15 10.30
CA THR A 321 11.75 1.16 10.17
C THR A 321 11.19 2.56 10.43
N GLU A 322 10.01 2.86 9.88
CA GLU A 322 9.25 4.08 10.12
C GLU A 322 9.05 4.36 11.61
N ARG A 323 8.44 3.40 12.31
CA ARG A 323 8.19 3.48 13.75
C ARG A 323 9.50 3.64 14.53
N THR A 324 10.56 2.98 14.09
CA THR A 324 11.89 3.10 14.73
C THR A 324 12.37 4.55 14.71
N PHE A 325 12.16 5.27 13.61
CA PHE A 325 12.45 6.70 13.52
C PHE A 325 11.51 7.55 14.37
N GLU A 326 10.21 7.28 14.36
CA GLU A 326 9.24 8.04 15.17
C GLU A 326 9.52 7.95 16.67
N MET A 327 10.05 6.81 17.11
CA MET A 327 10.42 6.56 18.50
C MET A 327 11.82 7.12 18.86
N GLY A 328 12.62 7.57 17.88
CA GLY A 328 14.01 7.97 18.08
C GLY A 328 14.89 6.79 18.51
N ASN A 329 14.67 5.63 17.91
CA ASN A 329 15.31 4.36 18.26
C ASN A 329 16.21 3.82 17.14
N GLU A 330 16.78 4.70 16.33
CA GLU A 330 17.56 4.38 15.13
C GLU A 330 18.75 3.46 15.40
N ALA A 331 19.28 3.48 16.63
CA ALA A 331 20.35 2.58 17.07
C ALA A 331 19.97 1.09 16.96
N ASN A 332 18.68 0.76 16.99
CA ASN A 332 18.18 -0.63 16.85
C ASN A 332 17.91 -1.02 15.39
N LEU A 333 18.17 -0.15 14.39
CA LEU A 333 18.13 -0.53 12.98
C LEU A 333 19.37 -1.34 12.62
N THR A 334 19.35 -2.62 12.95
CA THR A 334 20.44 -3.57 12.70
C THR A 334 20.69 -3.76 11.19
N PRO A 335 21.89 -4.23 10.79
CA PRO A 335 22.16 -4.60 9.40
C PRO A 335 21.17 -5.65 8.85
N GLU A 336 20.67 -6.55 9.70
CA GLU A 336 19.66 -7.55 9.32
C GLU A 336 18.34 -6.89 8.93
N LEU A 337 17.81 -5.98 9.75
CA LEU A 337 16.58 -5.23 9.44
C LEU A 337 16.74 -4.38 8.18
N LYS A 338 17.91 -3.72 8.01
CA LYS A 338 18.23 -2.99 6.78
C LYS A 338 18.32 -3.90 5.56
N GLY A 339 18.77 -5.15 5.75
CA GLY A 339 18.77 -6.19 4.73
C GLY A 339 17.36 -6.55 4.27
N TYR A 340 16.42 -6.77 5.18
CA TYR A 340 15.00 -7.01 4.84
C TYR A 340 14.36 -5.79 4.17
N LEU A 341 14.68 -4.58 4.63
CA LEU A 341 14.21 -3.35 3.98
C LEU A 341 14.75 -3.24 2.55
N ARG A 342 16.02 -3.59 2.32
CA ARG A 342 16.62 -3.68 0.98
C ARG A 342 15.88 -4.69 0.10
N LYS A 343 15.50 -5.86 0.60
CA LYS A 343 14.67 -6.81 -0.18
C LYS A 343 13.35 -6.21 -0.65
N SER A 344 12.73 -5.39 0.19
CA SER A 344 11.49 -4.68 -0.17
C SER A 344 11.72 -3.60 -1.22
N VAL A 345 12.83 -2.86 -1.14
CA VAL A 345 13.25 -1.90 -2.20
C VAL A 345 13.49 -2.62 -3.51
N ASP A 346 14.24 -3.72 -3.50
CA ASP A 346 14.60 -4.47 -4.72
C ASP A 346 13.37 -5.12 -5.38
N LEU A 347 12.30 -5.39 -4.62
CA LEU A 347 10.99 -5.79 -5.15
C LEU A 347 10.26 -4.61 -5.80
N ILE A 348 10.35 -3.41 -5.23
CA ILE A 348 9.61 -2.21 -5.67
C ILE A 348 10.24 -1.53 -6.88
N LEU A 349 11.58 -1.41 -6.95
CA LEU A 349 12.26 -0.66 -8.02
C LEU A 349 11.87 -1.12 -9.44
N PRO A 350 11.78 -2.44 -9.74
CA PRO A 350 11.33 -2.91 -11.05
C PRO A 350 9.90 -2.53 -11.41
N GLN A 351 9.06 -2.21 -10.42
CA GLN A 351 7.64 -1.90 -10.59
C GLN A 351 7.34 -0.40 -10.73
N LEU A 352 8.33 0.46 -10.51
CA LEU A 352 8.14 1.91 -10.63
C LEU A 352 7.67 2.30 -12.04
N ASN A 353 6.86 3.33 -12.12
CA ASN A 353 6.23 3.79 -13.35
C ASN A 353 5.99 5.30 -13.28
N ALA A 354 5.80 5.92 -14.44
CA ALA A 354 5.62 7.37 -14.57
C ALA A 354 4.29 7.89 -13.99
N ASN A 355 3.35 7.00 -13.65
CA ASN A 355 2.01 7.36 -13.21
C ASN A 355 1.85 7.33 -11.68
N GLY A 356 2.90 6.95 -10.93
CA GLY A 356 2.82 6.84 -9.47
C GLY A 356 1.93 5.68 -8.98
N GLN A 357 1.78 4.63 -9.78
CA GLN A 357 0.97 3.45 -9.45
C GLN A 357 1.79 2.47 -8.60
N GLY A 358 1.20 1.94 -7.53
CA GLY A 358 1.81 0.94 -6.65
C GLY A 358 1.23 -0.46 -6.82
N PHE A 359 1.04 -1.18 -5.71
CA PHE A 359 0.53 -2.55 -5.73
C PHE A 359 -0.88 -2.66 -6.33
N ASN A 360 -1.04 -3.61 -7.25
CA ASN A 360 -2.29 -3.88 -7.98
C ASN A 360 -2.81 -5.32 -7.80
N TYR A 361 -2.25 -6.05 -6.84
CA TYR A 361 -2.63 -7.41 -6.48
C TYR A 361 -2.68 -7.57 -4.95
N GLY A 362 -3.39 -8.60 -4.49
CA GLY A 362 -3.62 -8.88 -3.08
C GLY A 362 -4.66 -7.95 -2.43
N ARG A 363 -4.61 -7.85 -1.09
CA ARG A 363 -5.57 -7.09 -0.27
C ARG A 363 -5.10 -5.65 -0.03
N SER A 364 -6.06 -4.77 0.27
CA SER A 364 -5.81 -3.37 0.63
C SER A 364 -5.07 -2.60 -0.48
N ILE A 365 -5.44 -2.82 -1.73
CA ILE A 365 -4.88 -2.11 -2.89
C ILE A 365 -5.62 -0.76 -3.11
N GLY A 366 -5.42 -0.10 -4.26
CA GLY A 366 -5.94 1.25 -4.51
C GLY A 366 -4.98 2.33 -3.98
N PRO A 367 -5.45 3.43 -3.34
CA PRO A 367 -4.55 4.50 -2.87
C PRO A 367 -3.54 4.00 -1.83
N TYR A 368 -3.88 2.98 -1.05
CA TYR A 368 -2.90 2.36 -0.15
C TYR A 368 -1.90 1.43 -0.87
N GLY A 369 -2.23 0.95 -2.07
CA GLY A 369 -1.26 0.26 -2.93
C GLY A 369 -0.20 1.24 -3.41
N ASP A 370 -0.62 2.45 -3.79
CA ASP A 370 0.27 3.57 -4.18
C ASP A 370 1.10 4.06 -2.97
N SER A 371 0.46 4.21 -1.79
CA SER A 371 1.14 4.68 -0.57
C SER A 371 2.21 3.71 -0.05
N ALA A 372 2.01 2.40 -0.21
CA ALA A 372 2.97 1.42 0.31
C ALA A 372 4.36 1.57 -0.33
N PHE A 373 4.42 1.94 -1.62
CA PHE A 373 5.70 2.19 -2.30
C PHE A 373 6.40 3.42 -1.72
N MET A 374 5.69 4.52 -1.50
CA MET A 374 6.29 5.73 -0.91
C MET A 374 6.74 5.51 0.52
N GLU A 375 5.99 4.77 1.34
CA GLU A 375 6.33 4.47 2.73
C GLU A 375 7.64 3.67 2.79
N VAL A 376 7.75 2.58 2.02
CA VAL A 376 8.97 1.75 1.96
C VAL A 376 10.17 2.53 1.44
N LEU A 377 10.02 3.26 0.33
CA LEU A 377 11.12 4.02 -0.25
C LEU A 377 11.58 5.17 0.67
N THR A 378 10.66 5.80 1.38
CA THR A 378 10.98 6.84 2.37
C THR A 378 11.73 6.25 3.57
N ALA A 379 11.26 5.13 4.10
CA ALA A 379 11.95 4.41 5.18
C ALA A 379 13.37 4.01 4.75
N ALA A 380 13.53 3.46 3.54
CA ALA A 380 14.81 3.05 2.99
C ALA A 380 15.78 4.22 2.77
N ALA A 381 15.28 5.37 2.29
CA ALA A 381 16.09 6.56 2.11
C ALA A 381 16.67 7.06 3.45
N ASN A 382 15.83 7.10 4.49
CA ASN A 382 16.22 7.58 5.82
C ASN A 382 17.09 6.57 6.60
N ALA A 383 16.94 5.27 6.32
CA ALA A 383 17.79 4.23 6.91
C ALA A 383 19.20 4.14 6.27
N GLY A 384 19.46 4.94 5.23
CA GLY A 384 20.69 4.88 4.44
C GLY A 384 20.78 3.62 3.60
N VAL A 385 19.64 3.01 3.26
CA VAL A 385 19.58 1.83 2.40
C VAL A 385 19.73 2.25 0.94
N LEU A 386 19.03 3.31 0.50
CA LEU A 386 19.08 3.77 -0.90
C LEU A 386 20.41 4.42 -1.28
N THR A 387 20.89 4.12 -2.50
CA THR A 387 21.95 4.89 -3.16
C THR A 387 21.45 6.30 -3.53
N ASP A 388 22.35 7.21 -3.88
CA ASP A 388 21.95 8.58 -4.23
C ASP A 388 21.13 8.66 -5.51
N GLN A 389 21.39 7.81 -6.50
CA GLN A 389 20.55 7.72 -7.70
C GLN A 389 19.17 7.16 -7.35
N GLU A 390 19.10 6.09 -6.55
CA GLU A 390 17.83 5.52 -6.08
C GLU A 390 17.01 6.55 -5.28
N LYS A 391 17.64 7.43 -4.48
CA LYS A 391 16.93 8.52 -3.79
C LYS A 391 16.28 9.50 -4.76
N GLN A 392 16.94 9.88 -5.84
CA GLN A 392 16.35 10.78 -6.85
C GLN A 392 15.16 10.14 -7.55
N VAL A 393 15.30 8.86 -7.94
CA VAL A 393 14.25 8.04 -8.55
C VAL A 393 13.06 7.87 -7.60
N ALA A 394 13.34 7.54 -6.33
CA ALA A 394 12.32 7.40 -5.30
C ALA A 394 11.58 8.72 -5.06
N TYR A 395 12.28 9.84 -4.90
CA TYR A 395 11.65 11.15 -4.72
C TYR A 395 10.75 11.52 -5.91
N LYS A 396 11.18 11.22 -7.13
CA LYS A 396 10.39 11.42 -8.34
C LYS A 396 9.11 10.57 -8.36
N PHE A 397 9.21 9.28 -8.05
CA PHE A 397 8.04 8.41 -7.97
C PHE A 397 7.07 8.89 -6.89
N ILE A 398 7.57 9.27 -5.71
CA ILE A 398 6.75 9.76 -4.59
C ILE A 398 6.00 11.03 -4.98
N TYR A 399 6.66 11.95 -5.70
CA TYR A 399 5.98 13.12 -6.28
C TYR A 399 4.85 12.71 -7.24
N GLN A 400 5.08 11.75 -8.13
CA GLN A 400 4.04 11.26 -9.06
C GLN A 400 2.88 10.59 -8.32
N ALA A 401 3.16 9.79 -7.29
CA ALA A 401 2.13 9.16 -6.47
C ALA A 401 1.31 10.19 -5.66
N ALA A 402 1.94 11.27 -5.19
CA ALA A 402 1.25 12.39 -4.55
C ALA A 402 0.37 13.17 -5.56
N GLN A 403 0.88 13.44 -6.76
CA GLN A 403 0.08 14.06 -7.82
C GLN A 403 -1.11 13.19 -8.22
N ARG A 404 -0.92 11.86 -8.33
CA ARG A 404 -2.00 10.91 -8.58
C ARG A 404 -3.02 10.91 -7.43
N PHE A 405 -2.60 10.99 -6.19
CA PHE A 405 -3.52 11.11 -5.05
C PHE A 405 -4.49 12.28 -5.23
N ASP A 406 -3.97 13.47 -5.51
CA ASP A 406 -4.80 14.68 -5.61
C ASP A 406 -5.62 14.76 -6.91
N THR A 407 -5.19 14.09 -7.98
CA THR A 407 -5.84 14.19 -9.31
C THR A 407 -6.70 13.00 -9.68
N TYR A 408 -6.53 11.86 -9.00
CA TYR A 408 -7.24 10.62 -9.31
C TYR A 408 -7.99 10.05 -8.10
N TRP A 409 -7.37 10.04 -6.92
CA TRP A 409 -7.97 9.47 -5.72
C TRP A 409 -8.90 10.45 -5.01
N TYR A 410 -8.46 11.69 -4.84
CA TYR A 410 -9.30 12.79 -4.33
C TYR A 410 -10.30 13.23 -5.40
N ASP A 411 -11.58 13.23 -5.04
CA ASP A 411 -12.67 13.62 -5.92
C ASP A 411 -13.35 14.90 -5.41
N PRO A 412 -12.98 16.08 -5.95
CA PRO A 412 -13.56 17.35 -5.54
C PRO A 412 -15.02 17.52 -5.99
N SER A 413 -15.55 16.63 -6.84
CA SER A 413 -16.92 16.71 -7.36
C SER A 413 -17.95 15.93 -6.54
N LEU A 414 -17.52 15.21 -5.50
CA LEU A 414 -18.43 14.58 -4.55
C LEU A 414 -19.19 15.65 -3.74
N PRO A 415 -20.44 15.38 -3.31
CA PRO A 415 -21.17 16.30 -2.42
C PRO A 415 -20.37 16.65 -1.16
N THR A 416 -19.65 15.67 -0.61
CA THR A 416 -18.57 15.90 0.36
C THR A 416 -17.22 15.54 -0.29
N PRO A 417 -16.41 16.53 -0.71
CA PRO A 417 -15.10 16.29 -1.33
C PRO A 417 -14.17 15.45 -0.45
N SER A 418 -13.69 14.32 -0.98
CA SER A 418 -12.82 13.39 -0.26
C SER A 418 -12.09 12.46 -1.22
N VAL A 419 -11.18 11.63 -0.69
CA VAL A 419 -10.73 10.41 -1.38
C VAL A 419 -11.96 9.57 -1.76
N ASN A 420 -11.94 8.97 -2.95
CA ASN A 420 -13.00 8.11 -3.46
C ASN A 420 -12.47 6.71 -3.82
N MET A 421 -12.88 5.70 -3.05
CA MET A 421 -12.65 4.28 -3.31
C MET A 421 -13.96 3.46 -3.38
N TRP A 422 -15.12 4.10 -3.29
CA TRP A 422 -16.39 3.43 -2.99
C TRP A 422 -17.50 3.64 -4.02
N VAL A 423 -17.42 4.73 -4.78
CA VAL A 423 -18.51 5.16 -5.67
C VAL A 423 -17.97 5.46 -7.06
N LYS A 424 -18.87 5.79 -7.99
CA LYS A 424 -18.53 6.03 -9.40
C LYS A 424 -17.78 4.83 -10.00
N GLY A 425 -18.28 3.63 -9.71
CA GLY A 425 -17.74 2.39 -10.24
C GLY A 425 -16.52 1.83 -9.50
N ARG A 426 -16.09 2.47 -8.40
CA ARG A 426 -14.98 1.97 -7.56
C ARG A 426 -15.48 1.07 -6.43
N GLY A 427 -14.65 0.10 -6.04
CA GLY A 427 -14.89 -0.79 -4.90
C GLY A 427 -13.61 -1.10 -4.13
N THR A 428 -13.74 -1.35 -2.84
CA THR A 428 -12.63 -1.68 -1.93
C THR A 428 -13.01 -2.87 -1.03
N ASP A 429 -12.02 -3.43 -0.34
CA ASP A 429 -12.25 -4.52 0.61
C ASP A 429 -13.26 -4.13 1.71
N ALA A 430 -14.05 -5.10 2.17
CA ALA A 430 -15.16 -4.89 3.10
C ALA A 430 -14.69 -4.26 4.42
N TYR A 431 -13.45 -4.52 4.80
CA TYR A 431 -12.84 -3.93 5.98
C TYR A 431 -12.63 -2.41 5.85
N ARG A 432 -12.54 -1.84 4.65
CA ARG A 432 -12.51 -0.38 4.41
C ARG A 432 -13.86 0.16 3.96
N GLY A 433 -14.97 -0.42 4.42
CA GLY A 433 -16.32 -0.02 4.03
C GLY A 433 -16.60 1.49 4.19
N LYS A 434 -17.55 1.99 3.40
CA LYS A 434 -17.88 3.42 3.30
C LYS A 434 -18.07 4.17 4.64
N PRO A 435 -18.68 3.59 5.70
CA PRO A 435 -18.77 4.28 6.99
C PRO A 435 -17.44 4.74 7.59
N ARG A 436 -16.30 4.20 7.12
CA ARG A 436 -14.95 4.58 7.56
C ARG A 436 -14.36 5.77 6.80
N VAL A 437 -15.05 6.33 5.81
CA VAL A 437 -14.49 7.31 4.85
C VAL A 437 -13.71 8.45 5.51
N MET A 438 -14.21 9.02 6.62
CA MET A 438 -13.48 10.08 7.34
C MET A 438 -12.13 9.58 7.89
N GLY A 439 -12.15 8.45 8.60
CA GLY A 439 -10.94 7.85 9.14
C GLY A 439 -9.94 7.47 8.04
N GLU A 440 -10.43 6.93 6.92
CA GLU A 440 -9.60 6.56 5.77
C GLU A 440 -8.92 7.76 5.10
N ASN A 441 -9.62 8.90 4.99
CA ASN A 441 -9.00 10.13 4.51
C ASN A 441 -7.91 10.62 5.47
N PHE A 442 -8.16 10.62 6.78
CA PHE A 442 -7.16 11.03 7.77
C PHE A 442 -5.90 10.16 7.73
N SER A 443 -6.04 8.83 7.63
CA SER A 443 -4.88 7.93 7.56
C SER A 443 -4.10 8.09 6.26
N LEU A 444 -4.77 8.20 5.10
CA LEU A 444 -4.08 8.41 3.83
C LEU A 444 -3.34 9.75 3.80
N LEU A 445 -3.99 10.85 4.20
CA LEU A 445 -3.36 12.17 4.24
C LEU A 445 -2.17 12.22 5.21
N HIS A 446 -2.25 11.52 6.34
CA HIS A 446 -1.14 11.38 7.27
C HIS A 446 0.10 10.76 6.59
N GLN A 447 -0.05 9.71 5.78
CA GLN A 447 1.08 9.07 5.09
C GLN A 447 1.86 10.07 4.22
N TYR A 448 1.17 10.90 3.44
CA TYR A 448 1.83 11.91 2.61
C TYR A 448 2.47 13.04 3.42
N LEU A 449 1.81 13.48 4.51
CA LEU A 449 2.37 14.48 5.44
C LEU A 449 3.65 13.96 6.11
N TYR A 450 3.63 12.70 6.54
CA TYR A 450 4.77 12.00 7.12
C TYR A 450 5.91 11.90 6.10
N VAL A 451 5.63 11.35 4.91
CA VAL A 451 6.61 11.18 3.82
C VAL A 451 7.28 12.51 3.49
N ASN A 452 6.50 13.57 3.27
CA ASN A 452 7.03 14.89 2.97
C ASN A 452 7.95 15.43 4.08
N ALA A 453 7.58 15.28 5.35
CA ALA A 453 8.41 15.71 6.47
C ALA A 453 9.79 15.00 6.48
N TRP A 454 9.84 13.73 6.13
CA TRP A 454 11.10 12.98 6.08
C TRP A 454 11.96 13.29 4.86
N TRP A 455 11.37 13.50 3.69
CA TRP A 455 12.12 13.97 2.53
C TRP A 455 12.66 15.39 2.74
N ASN A 456 11.95 16.24 3.48
CA ASN A 456 12.47 17.55 3.88
C ASN A 456 13.74 17.42 4.73
N LYS A 457 13.77 16.48 5.68
CA LYS A 457 14.98 16.20 6.50
C LYS A 457 16.16 15.69 5.67
N LEU A 458 15.89 14.94 4.59
CA LEU A 458 16.90 14.51 3.62
C LEU A 458 17.37 15.64 2.67
N GLY A 459 16.86 16.85 2.84
CA GLY A 459 17.25 18.02 2.04
C GLY A 459 16.50 18.14 0.71
N PHE A 460 15.38 17.45 0.53
CA PHE A 460 14.52 17.57 -0.66
C PHE A 460 13.39 18.60 -0.50
N GLY A 461 13.32 19.28 0.64
CA GLY A 461 12.25 20.25 0.92
C GLY A 461 12.20 21.39 -0.09
N GLY A 462 11.04 21.53 -0.71
CA GLY A 462 10.76 22.53 -1.76
C GLY A 462 11.51 22.33 -3.08
N LYS A 463 12.27 21.23 -3.25
CA LYS A 463 13.00 20.94 -4.48
C LYS A 463 12.09 20.30 -5.52
N ALA A 464 12.30 20.66 -6.80
CA ALA A 464 11.72 19.91 -7.90
C ALA A 464 12.31 18.48 -7.92
N PRO A 465 11.52 17.45 -8.28
CA PRO A 465 12.04 16.12 -8.53
C PRO A 465 12.91 16.11 -9.79
N MET A 466 13.63 15.00 -10.03
CA MET A 466 14.39 14.83 -11.27
C MET A 466 13.50 15.01 -12.50
N ALA A 467 14.09 15.41 -13.63
CA ALA A 467 13.37 15.65 -14.87
C ALA A 467 12.68 14.37 -15.38
N ASP A 468 11.53 14.53 -16.03
CA ASP A 468 10.79 13.39 -16.61
C ASP A 468 11.65 12.61 -17.61
N THR A 469 12.46 13.29 -18.42
CA THR A 469 13.35 12.66 -19.39
C THR A 469 14.36 11.71 -18.73
N ASP A 470 14.94 12.12 -17.60
CA ASP A 470 15.95 11.33 -16.90
C ASP A 470 15.30 10.16 -16.15
N TYR A 471 14.14 10.40 -15.55
CA TYR A 471 13.37 9.35 -14.88
C TYR A 471 12.91 8.29 -15.87
N ASN A 472 12.41 8.74 -17.01
CA ASN A 472 11.97 7.87 -18.09
C ASN A 472 13.12 7.05 -18.67
N ALA A 473 14.29 7.66 -18.88
CA ALA A 473 15.50 6.95 -19.30
C ALA A 473 15.94 5.90 -18.26
N TRP A 474 15.81 6.19 -16.96
CA TRP A 474 16.09 5.21 -15.91
C TRP A 474 15.11 4.04 -15.93
N LEU A 475 13.81 4.32 -16.10
CA LEU A 475 12.77 3.29 -16.22
C LEU A 475 12.98 2.39 -17.45
N ASP A 476 13.44 2.97 -18.57
CA ASP A 476 13.70 2.23 -19.81
C ASP A 476 14.95 1.33 -19.71
N ALA A 477 15.86 1.66 -18.79
CA ALA A 477 17.06 0.88 -18.53
C ALA A 477 16.83 -0.31 -17.56
N LEU A 478 15.64 -0.40 -16.94
CA LEU A 478 15.31 -1.53 -16.08
C LEU A 478 15.24 -2.84 -16.87
N PRO A 479 15.52 -3.99 -16.22
CA PRO A 479 15.38 -5.29 -16.88
C PRO A 479 13.96 -5.51 -17.41
N HIS A 480 13.86 -6.21 -18.55
CA HIS A 480 12.58 -6.60 -19.15
C HIS A 480 11.74 -7.45 -18.17
N TYR A 481 12.38 -8.29 -17.36
CA TYR A 481 11.71 -8.95 -16.25
C TYR A 481 12.58 -8.99 -14.99
N THR A 482 11.92 -9.10 -13.84
CA THR A 482 12.55 -9.40 -12.56
C THR A 482 11.75 -10.50 -11.87
N LEU A 483 12.45 -11.51 -11.34
CA LEU A 483 11.88 -12.58 -10.51
C LEU A 483 12.34 -12.38 -9.06
N THR A 484 11.37 -12.17 -8.17
CA THR A 484 11.61 -12.01 -6.74
C THR A 484 11.01 -13.19 -5.98
N TRP A 485 11.86 -13.95 -5.29
CA TRP A 485 11.43 -15.08 -4.47
C TRP A 485 11.01 -14.59 -3.08
N TYR A 486 9.77 -14.88 -2.70
CA TYR A 486 9.33 -14.73 -1.31
C TYR A 486 9.90 -15.84 -0.43
N ASN A 487 10.02 -17.04 -1.00
CA ASN A 487 10.71 -18.19 -0.41
C ASN A 487 11.70 -18.76 -1.41
N GLN A 488 12.93 -19.03 -0.97
CA GLN A 488 14.00 -19.49 -1.85
C GLN A 488 13.70 -20.91 -2.37
N PRO A 489 14.04 -21.20 -3.65
CA PRO A 489 13.99 -22.56 -4.15
C PRO A 489 14.82 -23.53 -3.32
N GLY A 490 14.27 -24.71 -3.03
CA GLY A 490 14.96 -25.74 -2.25
C GLY A 490 14.81 -25.62 -0.73
N ASP A 491 14.09 -24.61 -0.24
CA ASP A 491 13.72 -24.51 1.16
C ASP A 491 12.72 -25.61 1.55
N ALA A 492 13.17 -26.55 2.39
CA ALA A 492 12.36 -27.70 2.80
C ALA A 492 11.15 -27.32 3.68
N ALA A 493 11.20 -26.19 4.39
CA ALA A 493 10.06 -25.68 5.15
C ALA A 493 8.99 -25.07 4.23
N HIS A 494 9.40 -24.65 3.03
CA HIS A 494 8.59 -23.95 2.04
C HIS A 494 8.56 -24.70 0.70
N PRO A 495 7.90 -25.88 0.62
CA PRO A 495 7.99 -26.79 -0.52
C PRO A 495 7.26 -26.32 -1.80
N TYR A 496 6.58 -25.17 -1.76
CA TYR A 496 5.86 -24.59 -2.89
C TYR A 496 6.47 -23.24 -3.26
N SER A 497 6.50 -22.95 -4.57
CA SER A 497 6.98 -21.67 -5.07
C SER A 497 6.09 -20.53 -4.56
N ALA A 498 6.73 -19.50 -4.02
CA ALA A 498 6.12 -18.21 -3.71
C ALA A 498 7.04 -17.12 -4.28
N ALA A 499 6.55 -16.36 -5.25
CA ALA A 499 7.35 -15.38 -5.97
C ALA A 499 6.50 -14.31 -6.65
N LEU A 500 7.12 -13.18 -6.96
CA LEU A 500 6.60 -12.17 -7.86
C LEU A 500 7.43 -12.16 -9.14
N VAL A 501 6.77 -12.22 -10.29
CA VAL A 501 7.38 -11.90 -11.60
C VAL A 501 6.87 -10.54 -12.04
N THR A 502 7.78 -9.57 -12.15
CA THR A 502 7.50 -8.26 -12.76
C THR A 502 8.01 -8.29 -14.20
N VAL A 503 7.15 -7.94 -15.16
CA VAL A 503 7.50 -7.79 -16.58
C VAL A 503 7.25 -6.33 -17.01
N ARG A 504 8.18 -5.77 -17.76
CA ARG A 504 8.11 -4.41 -18.32
C ARG A 504 7.95 -4.43 -19.83
N ASP A 505 6.74 -4.25 -20.31
CA ASP A 505 6.50 -4.05 -21.75
C ASP A 505 6.48 -2.55 -22.07
N GLY A 506 7.65 -2.03 -22.46
CA GLY A 506 7.88 -0.59 -22.55
C GLY A 506 7.60 0.10 -21.21
N ARG A 507 6.62 1.02 -21.20
CA ARG A 507 6.17 1.73 -19.99
C ARG A 507 5.20 0.91 -19.13
N ARG A 508 4.62 -0.17 -19.65
CA ARG A 508 3.65 -0.98 -18.93
C ARG A 508 4.35 -1.88 -17.93
N VAL A 509 3.90 -1.84 -16.69
CA VAL A 509 4.30 -2.79 -15.65
C VAL A 509 3.23 -3.86 -15.50
N ILE A 510 3.65 -5.11 -15.51
CA ILE A 510 2.79 -6.29 -15.40
C ILE A 510 3.33 -7.18 -14.28
N ASN A 511 2.49 -7.43 -13.28
CA ASN A 511 2.85 -8.18 -12.07
C ASN A 511 2.13 -9.53 -12.04
N LEU A 512 2.87 -10.63 -11.98
CA LEU A 512 2.34 -11.97 -11.77
C LEU A 512 2.75 -12.44 -10.37
N ASN A 513 1.80 -12.38 -9.43
CA ASN A 513 2.04 -12.78 -8.04
C ASN A 513 1.65 -14.25 -7.82
N LEU A 514 2.59 -15.07 -7.36
CA LEU A 514 2.37 -16.44 -6.93
C LEU A 514 2.41 -16.48 -5.41
N SER A 515 1.25 -16.28 -4.78
CA SER A 515 1.10 -16.32 -3.32
C SER A 515 0.38 -17.60 -2.89
N GLN A 516 0.82 -18.21 -1.78
CA GLN A 516 -0.10 -19.02 -0.97
C GLN A 516 -1.04 -18.01 -0.29
N ALA A 517 -2.36 -18.16 -0.29
CA ALA A 517 -3.26 -17.15 0.31
C ALA A 517 -4.58 -17.78 0.79
N PRO A 518 -4.53 -18.83 1.62
CA PRO A 518 -5.68 -19.67 1.99
C PRO A 518 -6.97 -18.91 2.35
N ASP A 519 -6.84 -17.81 3.08
CA ASP A 519 -7.99 -17.02 3.56
C ASP A 519 -8.55 -16.04 2.51
N TYR A 520 -7.86 -15.87 1.38
CA TYR A 520 -8.17 -14.89 0.33
C TYR A 520 -8.05 -15.45 -1.10
N ASN A 521 -7.64 -16.69 -1.29
CA ASN A 521 -7.33 -17.30 -2.58
C ASN A 521 -8.54 -17.43 -3.51
N SER A 522 -9.76 -17.41 -2.94
CA SER A 522 -11.00 -17.38 -3.70
C SER A 522 -11.31 -16.03 -4.31
N TYR A 523 -10.60 -14.96 -3.90
CA TYR A 523 -10.78 -13.61 -4.42
C TYR A 523 -9.79 -13.29 -5.52
N THR A 524 -10.31 -12.64 -6.56
CA THR A 524 -9.58 -12.37 -7.81
C THR A 524 -8.24 -11.63 -7.65
N PRO A 525 -8.01 -10.72 -6.67
CA PRO A 525 -6.69 -10.10 -6.51
C PRO A 525 -5.55 -11.06 -6.12
N TYR A 526 -5.85 -12.29 -5.72
CA TYR A 526 -4.86 -13.32 -5.36
C TYR A 526 -4.68 -14.39 -6.44
N TYR A 527 -5.36 -14.27 -7.58
CA TYR A 527 -5.24 -15.27 -8.64
C TYR A 527 -3.86 -15.19 -9.29
N PRO A 528 -3.27 -16.32 -9.73
CA PRO A 528 -1.96 -16.34 -10.39
C PRO A 528 -2.08 -15.89 -11.85
N VAL A 529 -2.54 -14.65 -12.04
CA VAL A 529 -2.75 -13.99 -13.34
C VAL A 529 -1.92 -12.71 -13.39
N PRO A 530 -1.62 -12.19 -14.59
CA PRO A 530 -0.94 -10.90 -14.70
C PRO A 530 -1.85 -9.75 -14.25
N PHE A 531 -1.37 -8.85 -13.40
CA PHE A 531 -2.05 -7.61 -13.01
C PHE A 531 -1.35 -6.41 -13.64
N SER A 532 -2.13 -5.52 -14.24
CA SER A 532 -1.64 -4.26 -14.81
C SER A 532 -2.78 -3.25 -14.80
N ASP A 533 -2.53 -2.05 -14.26
CA ASP A 533 -3.54 -1.01 -14.13
C ASP A 533 -4.24 -0.72 -15.46
N LYS A 534 -5.58 -0.60 -15.37
CA LYS A 534 -6.51 -0.38 -16.49
C LYS A 534 -6.50 -1.48 -17.56
N LEU A 535 -5.85 -2.62 -17.32
CA LEU A 535 -5.77 -3.75 -18.26
C LEU A 535 -6.30 -5.05 -17.64
N ILE A 536 -5.66 -5.56 -16.59
CA ILE A 536 -6.13 -6.71 -15.80
C ILE A 536 -6.11 -6.29 -14.34
N TYR A 537 -7.27 -6.34 -13.69
CA TYR A 537 -7.43 -5.97 -12.30
C TYR A 537 -8.48 -6.86 -11.62
N GLY A 538 -8.25 -7.18 -10.34
CA GLY A 538 -9.17 -7.97 -9.54
C GLY A 538 -10.20 -7.10 -8.79
N THR A 539 -11.36 -7.68 -8.51
CA THR A 539 -12.38 -7.09 -7.65
C THR A 539 -12.17 -7.55 -6.21
N THR A 540 -11.99 -6.59 -5.30
CA THR A 540 -11.67 -6.86 -3.89
C THR A 540 -12.76 -7.67 -3.20
N ASP A 541 -12.35 -8.68 -2.42
CA ASP A 541 -13.24 -9.60 -1.68
C ASP A 541 -14.29 -10.34 -2.54
N LEU A 542 -14.10 -10.40 -3.86
CA LEU A 542 -15.01 -11.05 -4.80
C LEU A 542 -14.27 -12.01 -5.75
N GLY A 543 -14.92 -13.12 -6.07
CA GLY A 543 -14.40 -14.23 -6.87
C GLY A 543 -15.27 -14.51 -8.09
N TYR A 544 -14.63 -14.75 -9.23
CA TYR A 544 -15.19 -15.19 -10.51
C TYR A 544 -14.04 -15.73 -11.37
N ALA A 545 -14.28 -16.32 -12.55
CA ALA A 545 -13.27 -17.10 -13.28
C ALA A 545 -12.19 -16.25 -14.01
N LEU A 546 -11.74 -15.14 -13.41
CA LEU A 546 -10.79 -14.18 -13.99
C LEU A 546 -9.51 -14.85 -14.49
N LEU A 547 -9.41 -15.08 -15.80
CA LEU A 547 -8.23 -15.55 -16.52
C LEU A 547 -7.56 -16.85 -16.01
N VAL A 548 -8.23 -17.59 -15.14
CA VAL A 548 -7.82 -18.92 -14.64
C VAL A 548 -8.82 -19.98 -15.13
N PRO A 549 -8.42 -21.26 -15.23
CA PRO A 549 -9.35 -22.34 -15.53
C PRO A 549 -10.11 -22.73 -14.24
N GLN A 550 -11.27 -22.13 -14.04
CA GLN A 550 -12.19 -22.51 -12.96
C GLN A 550 -12.89 -23.83 -13.32
N VAL A 551 -12.84 -24.82 -12.42
CA VAL A 551 -13.32 -26.18 -12.68
C VAL A 551 -14.57 -26.46 -11.85
N SER A 552 -15.66 -26.80 -12.51
CA SER A 552 -16.86 -27.33 -11.85
C SER A 552 -16.86 -28.86 -11.92
N TYR A 553 -16.90 -29.51 -10.76
CA TYR A 553 -16.86 -30.96 -10.60
C TYR A 553 -17.70 -31.40 -9.38
N ASN A 554 -18.61 -32.37 -9.57
CA ASN A 554 -19.52 -32.88 -8.52
C ASN A 554 -20.27 -31.78 -7.74
N GLY A 555 -20.75 -30.74 -8.45
CA GLY A 555 -21.52 -29.64 -7.85
C GLY A 555 -20.68 -28.65 -7.03
N LYS A 556 -19.35 -28.75 -7.07
CA LYS A 556 -18.40 -27.85 -6.42
C LYS A 556 -17.54 -27.13 -7.45
N THR A 557 -17.03 -25.96 -7.07
CA THR A 557 -16.17 -25.12 -7.91
C THR A 557 -14.76 -25.10 -7.35
N TYR A 558 -13.77 -25.37 -8.20
CA TYR A 558 -12.37 -25.48 -7.84
C TYR A 558 -11.51 -24.54 -8.69
N ILE A 559 -10.43 -24.04 -8.10
CA ILE A 559 -9.53 -23.04 -8.71
C ILE A 559 -8.04 -23.37 -8.46
N PRO A 560 -7.14 -23.13 -9.43
CA PRO A 560 -5.71 -23.43 -9.32
C PRO A 560 -4.90 -22.25 -8.77
N VAL A 561 -5.10 -21.90 -7.50
CA VAL A 561 -4.62 -20.65 -6.90
C VAL A 561 -3.61 -20.83 -5.77
N THR A 562 -3.12 -22.04 -5.53
CA THR A 562 -2.11 -22.35 -4.49
C THR A 562 -1.33 -23.61 -4.88
N TYR A 563 -0.23 -23.91 -4.17
CA TYR A 563 0.60 -25.12 -4.36
C TYR A 563 1.41 -25.16 -5.66
N TYR A 564 2.02 -24.03 -5.98
CA TYR A 564 2.86 -23.89 -7.17
C TYR A 564 4.19 -24.66 -7.04
N LYS A 565 4.64 -25.28 -8.12
CA LYS A 565 5.92 -25.99 -8.21
C LYS A 565 6.59 -25.67 -9.55
N ASN A 566 7.89 -25.98 -9.62
CA ASN A 566 8.66 -25.95 -10.86
C ASN A 566 8.57 -24.59 -11.58
N LEU A 567 8.49 -23.49 -10.82
CA LEU A 567 8.51 -22.14 -11.39
C LEU A 567 9.81 -21.93 -12.16
N ASN A 568 9.67 -21.61 -13.44
CA ASN A 568 10.76 -21.32 -14.36
C ASN A 568 10.42 -20.07 -15.16
N VAL A 569 11.39 -19.18 -15.31
CA VAL A 569 11.27 -17.93 -16.08
C VAL A 569 12.41 -17.86 -17.08
N GLN A 570 12.08 -17.71 -18.35
CA GLN A 570 13.04 -17.65 -19.45
C GLN A 570 12.79 -16.40 -20.30
N GLN A 571 13.86 -15.84 -20.84
CA GLN A 571 13.77 -14.76 -21.81
C GLN A 571 14.47 -15.16 -23.11
N GLY A 572 13.80 -14.93 -24.25
CA GLY A 572 14.32 -15.21 -25.57
C GLY A 572 13.45 -14.57 -26.65
N ASN A 573 14.07 -14.16 -27.77
CA ASN A 573 13.36 -13.57 -28.93
C ASN A 573 12.43 -12.39 -28.57
N GLY A 574 12.84 -11.55 -27.60
CA GLY A 574 12.04 -10.41 -27.14
C GLY A 574 10.82 -10.78 -26.27
N GLN A 575 10.71 -12.04 -25.83
CA GLN A 575 9.61 -12.54 -25.00
C GLN A 575 10.11 -13.00 -23.63
N VAL A 576 9.23 -12.93 -22.63
CA VAL A 576 9.42 -13.55 -21.32
C VAL A 576 8.41 -14.69 -21.19
N ILE A 577 8.89 -15.89 -20.90
CA ILE A 577 8.07 -17.08 -20.73
C ILE A 577 8.16 -17.51 -19.26
N VAL A 578 7.01 -17.59 -18.61
CA VAL A 578 6.87 -18.07 -17.23
C VAL A 578 6.10 -19.38 -17.25
N SER A 579 6.65 -20.43 -16.67
CA SER A 579 5.98 -21.72 -16.53
C SER A 579 6.00 -22.20 -15.09
N PHE A 580 4.90 -22.81 -14.63
CA PHE A 580 4.81 -23.45 -13.33
C PHE A 580 3.71 -24.51 -13.32
N ASP A 581 3.82 -25.46 -12.37
CA ASP A 581 2.79 -26.45 -12.11
C ASP A 581 1.97 -26.03 -10.90
N THR A 582 0.66 -26.21 -10.95
CA THR A 582 -0.20 -26.13 -9.77
C THR A 582 -0.60 -27.56 -9.40
N ALA A 583 -0.03 -28.04 -8.30
CA ALA A 583 -0.12 -29.46 -7.94
C ALA A 583 -1.49 -29.88 -7.39
N LYS A 584 -2.31 -28.91 -6.93
CA LYS A 584 -3.64 -29.16 -6.37
C LYS A 584 -4.53 -27.94 -6.57
N PHE A 585 -5.82 -28.20 -6.79
CA PHE A 585 -6.83 -27.15 -6.80
C PHE A 585 -7.40 -26.92 -5.39
N ARG A 586 -7.95 -25.75 -5.15
CA ARG A 586 -8.72 -25.43 -3.94
C ARG A 586 -10.17 -25.20 -4.27
N LEU A 587 -11.05 -25.47 -3.31
CA LEU A 587 -12.45 -25.04 -3.40
C LEU A 587 -12.49 -23.51 -3.48
N ALA A 588 -13.31 -22.97 -4.39
CA ALA A 588 -13.50 -21.54 -4.58
C ALA A 588 -14.34 -20.91 -3.46
N SER A 589 -13.85 -21.01 -2.22
CA SER A 589 -14.49 -20.45 -1.04
C SER A 589 -13.46 -20.02 -0.01
N LYS A 590 -13.78 -18.96 0.74
CA LYS A 590 -12.94 -18.44 1.83
C LYS A 590 -12.60 -19.53 2.86
N ASN A 591 -11.34 -19.57 3.30
CA ASN A 591 -10.85 -20.50 4.33
C ASN A 591 -11.10 -21.98 3.99
N ALA A 592 -11.20 -22.33 2.70
CA ALA A 592 -11.32 -23.71 2.30
C ALA A 592 -10.06 -24.49 2.69
N ALA A 593 -10.26 -25.62 3.38
CA ALA A 593 -9.22 -26.62 3.55
C ALA A 593 -8.73 -27.14 2.18
N TYR A 594 -7.51 -27.68 2.14
CA TYR A 594 -7.05 -28.39 0.96
C TYR A 594 -8.02 -29.56 0.68
N THR A 595 -8.39 -29.74 -0.58
CA THR A 595 -9.36 -30.77 -0.95
C THR A 595 -8.65 -32.07 -1.39
N THR A 596 -9.26 -33.20 -1.08
CA THR A 596 -8.95 -34.52 -1.66
C THR A 596 -10.02 -34.96 -2.66
N ASP A 597 -11.04 -34.13 -2.89
CA ASP A 597 -12.21 -34.45 -3.71
C ASP A 597 -11.88 -34.41 -5.21
N LEU A 598 -10.79 -33.75 -5.59
CA LEU A 598 -10.38 -33.52 -6.97
C LEU A 598 -8.87 -33.80 -7.13
N ASP A 599 -8.54 -34.92 -7.78
CA ASP A 599 -7.19 -35.21 -8.27
C ASP A 599 -6.98 -34.56 -9.63
N LEU A 600 -6.59 -33.28 -9.62
CA LEU A 600 -6.35 -32.49 -10.82
C LEU A 600 -5.12 -31.61 -10.63
N GLN A 601 -4.29 -31.57 -11.67
CA GLN A 601 -3.11 -30.72 -11.76
C GLN A 601 -3.21 -29.84 -13.00
N VAL A 602 -2.53 -28.70 -12.99
CA VAL A 602 -2.41 -27.85 -14.18
C VAL A 602 -0.97 -27.42 -14.38
N HIS A 603 -0.49 -27.58 -15.61
CA HIS A 603 0.74 -26.95 -16.08
C HIS A 603 0.38 -25.63 -16.76
N THR A 604 0.85 -24.51 -16.21
CA THR A 604 0.58 -23.16 -16.73
C THR A 604 1.81 -22.63 -17.43
N VAL A 605 1.62 -22.06 -18.63
CA VAL A 605 2.63 -21.31 -19.38
C VAL A 605 2.07 -19.94 -19.73
N LEU A 606 2.74 -18.88 -19.31
CA LEU A 606 2.47 -17.49 -19.70
C LEU A 606 3.60 -16.99 -20.59
N THR A 607 3.26 -16.37 -21.71
CA THR A 607 4.20 -15.69 -22.61
C THR A 607 3.86 -14.22 -22.67
N PHE A 608 4.79 -13.39 -22.23
CA PHE A 608 4.74 -11.93 -22.34
C PHE A 608 5.53 -11.53 -23.57
N ALA A 609 4.86 -10.88 -24.51
CA ALA A 609 5.44 -10.27 -25.69
C ALA A 609 4.97 -8.82 -25.78
N HIS A 610 5.64 -8.04 -26.62
CA HIS A 610 5.23 -6.66 -26.85
C HIS A 610 3.76 -6.57 -27.31
N GLY A 611 2.95 -5.82 -26.56
CA GLY A 611 1.51 -5.62 -26.77
C GLY A 611 0.63 -6.86 -26.55
N SER A 612 1.15 -7.94 -25.96
CA SER A 612 0.40 -9.20 -25.82
C SER A 612 0.81 -10.05 -24.62
N VAL A 613 -0.16 -10.68 -23.96
CA VAL A 613 0.06 -11.79 -23.02
C VAL A 613 -0.74 -13.00 -23.47
N THR A 614 -0.10 -14.15 -23.54
CA THR A 614 -0.76 -15.44 -23.80
C THR A 614 -0.61 -16.34 -22.58
N ARG A 615 -1.67 -17.07 -22.24
CA ARG A 615 -1.65 -18.12 -21.22
C ARG A 615 -2.15 -19.43 -21.81
N SER A 616 -1.50 -20.53 -21.44
CA SER A 616 -1.93 -21.90 -21.69
C SER A 616 -1.95 -22.67 -20.38
N ASP A 617 -3.02 -23.40 -20.13
CA ASP A 617 -3.25 -24.25 -18.96
C ASP A 617 -3.55 -25.67 -19.43
N THR A 618 -2.63 -26.59 -19.17
CA THR A 618 -2.79 -28.01 -19.51
C THR A 618 -3.21 -28.78 -18.27
N LEU A 619 -4.49 -29.16 -18.22
CA LEU A 619 -5.05 -29.99 -17.16
C LEU A 619 -4.59 -31.44 -17.34
N SER A 620 -4.26 -32.10 -16.23
CA SER A 620 -3.92 -33.52 -16.19
C SER A 620 -4.40 -34.16 -14.88
N THR A 621 -4.60 -35.48 -14.91
CA THR A 621 -5.05 -36.25 -13.76
C THR A 621 -4.47 -37.67 -13.77
N GLY A 622 -4.21 -38.21 -12.58
CA GLY A 622 -3.80 -39.60 -12.40
C GLY A 622 -4.98 -40.55 -12.17
N SER A 623 -6.08 -40.05 -11.60
CA SER A 623 -7.15 -40.91 -11.09
C SER A 623 -8.56 -40.36 -11.19
N LEU A 624 -8.76 -39.16 -11.73
CA LEU A 624 -10.08 -38.53 -11.80
C LEU A 624 -11.06 -39.36 -12.65
N THR A 625 -12.29 -39.45 -12.17
CA THR A 625 -13.41 -40.08 -12.87
C THR A 625 -14.59 -39.12 -12.94
N GLY A 626 -15.54 -39.37 -13.84
CA GLY A 626 -16.68 -38.48 -14.03
C GLY A 626 -16.39 -37.29 -14.95
N ASN A 627 -17.40 -36.42 -15.09
CA ASN A 627 -17.33 -35.25 -15.97
C ASN A 627 -17.01 -33.99 -15.16
N LEU A 628 -16.18 -33.14 -15.74
CA LEU A 628 -15.92 -31.79 -15.26
C LEU A 628 -16.25 -30.78 -16.35
N SER A 629 -16.41 -29.51 -15.98
CA SER A 629 -16.49 -28.39 -16.91
C SER A 629 -15.52 -27.30 -16.50
N VAL A 630 -15.03 -26.53 -17.47
CA VAL A 630 -14.04 -25.46 -17.26
C VAL A 630 -14.60 -24.15 -17.74
N GLU A 631 -14.35 -23.09 -16.99
CA GLU A 631 -14.75 -21.71 -17.27
C GLU A 631 -13.55 -20.77 -17.13
N THR A 632 -13.51 -19.71 -17.95
CA THR A 632 -12.61 -18.58 -17.78
C THR A 632 -13.25 -17.29 -18.28
N ASP A 633 -12.90 -16.18 -17.64
CA ASP A 633 -13.45 -14.85 -17.90
C ASP A 633 -12.34 -13.83 -18.19
N PHE A 634 -12.60 -12.93 -19.14
CA PHE A 634 -11.89 -11.66 -19.22
C PHE A 634 -12.87 -10.49 -19.04
N THR A 635 -12.74 -9.81 -17.90
CA THR A 635 -13.48 -8.59 -17.59
C THR A 635 -12.64 -7.37 -17.95
N SER A 636 -13.20 -6.43 -18.72
CA SER A 636 -12.49 -5.31 -19.32
C SER A 636 -13.06 -3.95 -18.87
N PHE A 637 -12.19 -2.94 -18.83
CA PHE A 637 -12.58 -1.52 -18.67
C PHE A 637 -13.21 -0.93 -19.95
N ALA A 638 -13.23 -1.67 -21.06
CA ALA A 638 -13.87 -1.25 -22.30
C ALA A 638 -15.40 -1.27 -22.18
N ASP A 639 -16.04 -0.21 -22.65
CA ASP A 639 -17.50 -0.12 -22.71
C ASP A 639 -18.08 -1.27 -23.54
N PHE A 640 -19.09 -1.96 -22.98
CA PHE A 640 -19.78 -3.04 -23.67
C PHE A 640 -20.37 -2.60 -25.02
N ALA A 641 -20.94 -1.41 -25.09
CA ALA A 641 -21.53 -0.86 -26.33
C ALA A 641 -20.51 -0.62 -27.46
N SER A 642 -19.22 -0.48 -27.10
CA SER A 642 -18.12 -0.28 -28.05
C SER A 642 -17.29 -1.55 -28.30
N THR A 643 -17.67 -2.66 -27.69
CA THR A 643 -16.98 -3.94 -27.75
C THR A 643 -17.69 -4.87 -28.71
N GLN A 644 -16.94 -5.62 -29.53
CA GLN A 644 -17.50 -6.48 -30.56
C GLN A 644 -16.96 -7.91 -30.44
N ALA A 645 -17.86 -8.88 -30.24
CA ALA A 645 -17.51 -10.29 -30.40
C ALA A 645 -17.27 -10.61 -31.88
N ASN A 646 -16.22 -11.37 -32.17
CA ASN A 646 -15.83 -11.72 -33.52
C ASN A 646 -16.63 -12.92 -34.04
N GLY A 647 -16.68 -13.08 -35.37
CA GLY A 647 -17.45 -14.15 -36.02
C GLY A 647 -16.92 -15.57 -35.79
N ASP A 648 -15.77 -15.73 -35.14
CA ASP A 648 -15.20 -17.03 -34.75
C ASP A 648 -15.85 -17.61 -33.48
N GLY A 649 -16.64 -16.82 -32.75
CA GLY A 649 -17.34 -17.22 -31.53
C GLY A 649 -16.44 -17.41 -30.30
N VAL A 650 -15.13 -17.15 -30.41
CA VAL A 650 -14.14 -17.36 -29.33
C VAL A 650 -13.19 -16.18 -29.15
N SER A 651 -13.37 -15.09 -29.88
CA SER A 651 -12.62 -13.86 -29.70
C SER A 651 -13.49 -12.61 -29.69
N VAL A 652 -12.92 -11.52 -29.17
CA VAL A 652 -13.55 -10.22 -28.99
C VAL A 652 -12.53 -9.10 -29.24
N THR A 653 -12.99 -8.01 -29.84
CA THR A 653 -12.23 -6.78 -30.06
C THR A 653 -12.77 -5.68 -29.16
N TYR A 654 -11.84 -4.99 -28.49
CA TYR A 654 -12.15 -3.90 -27.56
C TYR A 654 -11.74 -2.56 -28.18
N ALA A 655 -12.59 -1.55 -28.00
CA ALA A 655 -12.29 -0.16 -28.33
C ALA A 655 -12.20 0.68 -27.05
N ASN A 656 -11.55 1.84 -27.15
CA ASN A 656 -11.52 2.87 -26.10
C ASN A 656 -11.00 2.37 -24.74
N SER A 657 -10.12 1.37 -24.72
CA SER A 657 -9.52 0.83 -23.50
C SER A 657 -8.07 0.42 -23.74
N ALA A 658 -7.35 0.06 -22.68
CA ALA A 658 -6.00 -0.50 -22.82
C ALA A 658 -6.03 -1.86 -23.53
N ALA A 659 -7.04 -2.69 -23.27
CA ALA A 659 -7.26 -3.93 -24.00
C ALA A 659 -7.74 -3.60 -25.42
N THR A 660 -7.21 -4.31 -26.40
CA THR A 660 -7.57 -4.17 -27.83
C THR A 660 -8.16 -5.45 -28.39
N GLY A 661 -7.88 -6.60 -27.80
CA GLY A 661 -8.54 -7.85 -28.15
C GLY A 661 -8.27 -8.97 -27.17
N TYR A 662 -9.16 -9.95 -27.13
CA TYR A 662 -9.01 -11.17 -26.34
C TYR A 662 -9.51 -12.36 -27.16
N ALA A 663 -8.79 -13.47 -27.12
CA ALA A 663 -9.16 -14.71 -27.81
C ALA A 663 -8.91 -15.90 -26.89
N ALA A 664 -9.87 -16.82 -26.82
CA ALA A 664 -9.78 -18.04 -26.04
C ALA A 664 -9.64 -19.28 -26.95
N SER A 665 -9.14 -20.38 -26.38
CA SER A 665 -8.94 -21.66 -27.07
C SER A 665 -9.20 -22.83 -26.12
N GLY A 666 -9.71 -23.94 -26.67
CA GLY A 666 -10.08 -25.14 -25.91
C GLY A 666 -11.48 -25.12 -25.30
N PHE A 667 -12.22 -24.00 -25.43
CA PHE A 667 -13.58 -23.81 -24.94
C PHE A 667 -14.64 -24.07 -26.03
N ASP A 668 -15.86 -24.42 -25.61
CA ASP A 668 -16.95 -24.78 -26.52
C ASP A 668 -17.85 -23.57 -26.85
N THR A 669 -18.03 -22.65 -25.90
CA THR A 669 -18.86 -21.46 -26.07
C THR A 669 -18.26 -20.27 -25.35
N CYS A 670 -18.21 -19.11 -26.01
CA CYS A 670 -17.89 -17.83 -25.36
C CYS A 670 -19.01 -16.81 -25.59
N ALA A 671 -19.20 -15.90 -24.62
CA ALA A 671 -20.23 -14.88 -24.67
C ALA A 671 -19.70 -13.53 -24.18
N LEU A 672 -19.91 -12.49 -24.99
CA LEU A 672 -19.74 -11.10 -24.60
C LEU A 672 -21.00 -10.62 -23.87
N SER A 673 -20.83 -9.99 -22.71
CA SER A 673 -21.92 -9.44 -21.90
C SER A 673 -21.55 -8.11 -21.26
N ALA A 674 -22.57 -7.31 -20.95
CA ALA A 674 -22.40 -6.15 -20.07
C ALA A 674 -22.08 -6.65 -18.66
N PHE A 675 -21.07 -6.05 -18.02
CA PHE A 675 -20.60 -6.47 -16.71
C PHE A 675 -20.83 -5.42 -15.63
N ASP A 676 -20.98 -4.15 -16.01
CA ASP A 676 -21.19 -3.02 -15.10
C ASP A 676 -22.53 -3.07 -14.37
N THR A 677 -23.52 -3.74 -14.93
CA THR A 677 -24.90 -3.75 -14.44
C THR A 677 -25.43 -5.17 -14.27
N ALA A 678 -26.07 -5.42 -13.13
CA ALA A 678 -26.81 -6.64 -12.82
C ALA A 678 -28.17 -6.25 -12.23
N ASN A 679 -29.26 -6.77 -12.80
CA ASN A 679 -30.64 -6.49 -12.37
C ASN A 679 -30.98 -4.98 -12.30
N GLY A 680 -30.44 -4.17 -13.22
CA GLY A 680 -30.69 -2.72 -13.27
C GLY A 680 -29.92 -1.89 -12.25
N THR A 681 -28.99 -2.50 -11.50
CA THR A 681 -28.10 -1.83 -10.53
C THR A 681 -26.64 -2.10 -10.85
N THR A 682 -25.72 -1.30 -10.30
CA THR A 682 -24.28 -1.57 -10.40
C THR A 682 -23.96 -2.99 -9.93
N ASN A 683 -23.28 -3.76 -10.78
CA ASN A 683 -22.81 -5.09 -10.43
C ASN A 683 -21.60 -4.99 -9.49
N PRO A 684 -21.65 -5.52 -8.25
CA PRO A 684 -20.51 -5.48 -7.33
C PRO A 684 -19.26 -6.17 -7.88
N LEU A 685 -19.41 -7.19 -8.74
CA LEU A 685 -18.26 -7.86 -9.37
C LEU A 685 -17.49 -6.92 -10.31
N SER A 686 -18.10 -5.84 -10.77
CA SER A 686 -17.49 -4.87 -11.68
C SER A 686 -16.71 -3.75 -10.99
N THR A 687 -16.83 -3.59 -9.67
CA THR A 687 -16.29 -2.41 -8.97
C THR A 687 -14.88 -2.68 -8.45
N THR A 688 -13.87 -2.32 -9.23
CA THR A 688 -12.46 -2.42 -8.80
C THR A 688 -12.00 -1.14 -8.08
N PRO A 689 -10.90 -1.17 -7.31
CA PRO A 689 -10.34 0.04 -6.72
C PRO A 689 -10.07 1.15 -7.73
N ILE A 690 -9.68 0.80 -8.96
CA ILE A 690 -9.32 1.75 -10.01
C ILE A 690 -10.47 2.04 -11.00
N GLY A 691 -11.70 1.68 -10.67
CA GLY A 691 -12.88 1.99 -11.49
C GLY A 691 -13.62 0.75 -11.98
N GLN A 692 -14.61 1.00 -12.82
CA GLN A 692 -15.57 -0.02 -13.20
C GLN A 692 -15.10 -0.86 -14.40
N LEU A 693 -15.36 -2.17 -14.32
CA LEU A 693 -15.27 -3.08 -15.45
C LEU A 693 -16.62 -3.09 -16.19
N HIS A 694 -16.63 -2.81 -17.49
CA HIS A 694 -17.85 -2.59 -18.24
C HIS A 694 -18.30 -3.79 -19.08
N SER A 695 -17.37 -4.62 -19.51
CA SER A 695 -17.66 -5.80 -20.34
C SER A 695 -17.01 -7.06 -19.78
N ASN A 696 -17.65 -8.20 -20.02
CA ASN A 696 -17.13 -9.53 -19.70
C ASN A 696 -17.21 -10.44 -20.92
N PHE A 697 -16.12 -11.12 -21.23
CA PHE A 697 -16.08 -12.21 -22.21
C PHE A 697 -15.83 -13.53 -21.49
N ALA A 698 -16.90 -14.28 -21.27
CA ALA A 698 -16.90 -15.53 -20.51
C ALA A 698 -16.89 -16.73 -21.46
N CYS A 699 -16.02 -17.69 -21.22
CA CYS A 699 -15.85 -18.89 -22.03
C CYS A 699 -16.01 -20.15 -21.18
N THR A 700 -16.80 -21.11 -21.67
CA THR A 700 -17.12 -22.36 -20.94
C THR A 700 -16.99 -23.59 -21.84
N THR A 701 -16.75 -24.74 -21.20
CA THR A 701 -16.84 -26.05 -21.86
C THR A 701 -18.18 -26.72 -21.57
N LYS A 702 -18.62 -27.60 -22.47
CA LYS A 702 -19.56 -28.67 -22.11
C LYS A 702 -18.89 -29.62 -21.12
N PRO A 703 -19.65 -30.35 -20.28
CA PRO A 703 -19.09 -31.37 -19.40
C PRO A 703 -18.32 -32.42 -20.20
N PHE A 704 -17.12 -32.79 -19.75
CA PHE A 704 -16.27 -33.78 -20.38
C PHE A 704 -15.53 -34.62 -19.34
N ALA A 705 -15.18 -35.86 -19.71
CA ALA A 705 -14.33 -36.71 -18.89
C ALA A 705 -12.85 -36.43 -19.17
N LEU A 706 -12.04 -36.33 -18.12
CA LEU A 706 -10.57 -36.33 -18.21
C LEU A 706 -10.07 -37.62 -17.58
N GLY A 707 -9.76 -38.62 -18.41
CA GLY A 707 -9.29 -39.93 -17.94
C GLY A 707 -7.85 -39.89 -17.46
N ALA A 708 -7.44 -40.92 -16.71
CA ALA A 708 -6.06 -41.09 -16.26
C ALA A 708 -5.06 -41.02 -17.45
N GLY A 709 -4.05 -40.16 -17.32
CA GLY A 709 -3.04 -39.94 -18.36
C GLY A 709 -3.50 -39.12 -19.56
N ALA A 710 -4.79 -38.73 -19.63
CA ALA A 710 -5.26 -37.77 -20.62
C ALA A 710 -4.93 -36.34 -20.16
N THR A 711 -4.72 -35.46 -21.15
CA THR A 711 -4.56 -34.03 -20.92
C THR A 711 -5.57 -33.24 -21.74
N ARG A 712 -5.96 -32.07 -21.23
CA ARG A 712 -6.73 -31.09 -22.00
C ARG A 712 -6.16 -29.71 -21.79
N THR A 713 -5.95 -28.98 -22.88
CA THR A 713 -5.33 -27.65 -22.85
C THR A 713 -6.39 -26.59 -23.10
N PHE A 714 -6.33 -25.54 -22.30
CA PHE A 714 -7.11 -24.32 -22.44
C PHE A 714 -6.15 -23.15 -22.55
N GLY A 715 -6.52 -22.09 -23.24
CA GLY A 715 -5.65 -20.93 -23.29
C GLY A 715 -6.35 -19.68 -23.74
N TRP A 716 -5.70 -18.55 -23.51
CA TRP A 716 -6.16 -17.26 -23.97
C TRP A 716 -5.00 -16.36 -24.39
N THR A 717 -5.28 -15.41 -25.27
CA THR A 717 -4.38 -14.34 -25.66
C THR A 717 -5.08 -13.00 -25.45
N LEU A 718 -4.48 -12.14 -24.65
CA LEU A 718 -4.88 -10.75 -24.44
C LEU A 718 -3.92 -9.84 -25.22
N LYS A 719 -4.47 -8.99 -26.08
CA LYS A 719 -3.77 -7.91 -26.77
C LYS A 719 -4.10 -6.56 -26.14
N TYR A 720 -3.12 -5.68 -26.09
CA TYR A 720 -3.27 -4.35 -25.52
C TYR A 720 -2.44 -3.32 -26.28
N ALA A 721 -2.83 -2.06 -26.14
CA ALA A 721 -2.04 -0.94 -26.61
C ALA A 721 -0.93 -0.61 -25.61
N ASP A 722 0.22 -0.18 -26.14
CA ASP A 722 1.25 0.45 -25.32
C ASP A 722 0.63 1.62 -24.55
N PRO A 723 0.90 1.74 -23.24
CA PRO A 723 0.62 2.96 -22.54
C PRO A 723 1.50 4.07 -23.16
N ALA A 724 0.84 5.06 -23.76
CA ALA A 724 1.47 6.26 -24.32
C ALA A 724 2.25 7.03 -23.26
#